data_AF-A0A2N5YQD7-F1
#
_entry.id   AF-A0A2N5YQD7-F1
#
_cell.length_a   1.000
_cell.length_b   1.000
_cell.length_c   1.000
_cell.angle_alpha   90.00
_cell.angle_beta   90.00
_cell.angle_gamma   90.00
#
_symmetry.space_group_name_H-M   'P 1'
#
loop_
_entity.id
_entity.type
_entity.pdbx_description
1 polymer ?
#
loop_
_entity_poly.entity_id
_entity_poly.type
_entity_poly.pdbx_seq_one_letter_code
_entity_poly.pdbx_strand_id
1 'polypeptide(L)'
;MKTKHLILFAFCIILSLFSFSQGVAINTDGSNADASAILDISSTNGGVLIPRMTTAEITSISNPATGLMLYKTDGIPGIYYNSGTSASPVWTKVIISSDSYNLLTDADNDTKIQVEESSDEDIIRLDIAGTEKWVFTQNRLEPTNNGGSVFIGENAGLNDDLSANHNIFIGYLSGKLNTTGYDNTFIGQNSGAQNVDGYNNTFIGRSSGYSNSDGHSNIFLGEGSGYSNVSGYGNVFIGRSSGYFETGNDKLYIENSNSASPLIYGDFSSDILQVNGTLEFATGTSVYEFSIDGTLADDSDDAVPTEKAVKTYVDNEISSLAFDEIIDVDSDTKIQVEETADDDIIRLDIAGTEKWVFTQSRLEPTNNGGSVFIGENAGLNDDLSANHNIFIGYLSGKSNTTGYDNTFIGQNSGTQNLDGYNNTFIGRSSGYSNSDGHSNIFLGEGSGYSNVSGYGNVFIGRSSGYFETGNDKLYIENSNSATPLIYGDFNSDLLKVNGTLEFTAGTSINEFSTDVTLSGDSDDAVTTEKAVKAYIENSIANIDELADSDNDTKIQVEESADEDIIRLDIAGTEKWVITGSRIEPSNSGGSLFIGEGAGNSDDLSSNYNSFIGRDAGFSTITGYYNTALSGDALKDNITGYENTALGQGALKSNVANYSSTAVGYYAMYYANNTS
;
A
#
# COMPACT_ATOMS: atom_id res chain seq x y z
N MET A 1 93.66 -145.67 -27.46
CA MET A 1 93.74 -144.92 -26.18
C MET A 1 93.24 -143.50 -26.42
N LYS A 2 92.44 -142.92 -25.50
CA LYS A 2 91.87 -141.54 -25.47
C LYS A 2 90.35 -141.34 -25.68
N THR A 3 89.54 -142.36 -25.96
CA THR A 3 88.09 -142.16 -26.27
C THR A 3 87.14 -142.20 -25.06
N LYS A 4 87.55 -142.71 -23.89
CA LYS A 4 86.66 -142.81 -22.71
C LYS A 4 86.63 -141.58 -21.81
N HIS A 5 87.59 -140.66 -21.93
CA HIS A 5 87.64 -139.46 -21.09
C HIS A 5 86.83 -138.27 -21.65
N LEU A 6 86.49 -138.31 -22.95
CA LEU A 6 85.73 -137.23 -23.60
C LEU A 6 84.23 -137.28 -23.26
N ILE A 7 83.68 -138.48 -23.03
CA ILE A 7 82.25 -138.68 -22.74
C ILE A 7 81.91 -138.31 -21.29
N LEU A 8 82.85 -138.48 -20.34
CA LEU A 8 82.63 -138.10 -18.94
C LEU A 8 82.75 -136.58 -18.73
N PHE A 9 83.58 -135.89 -19.51
CA PHE A 9 83.73 -134.43 -19.41
C PHE A 9 82.55 -133.68 -20.04
N ALA A 10 81.97 -134.21 -21.14
CA ALA A 10 80.78 -133.63 -21.76
C ALA A 10 79.50 -133.78 -20.90
N PHE A 11 79.42 -134.84 -20.08
CA PHE A 11 78.26 -135.05 -19.20
C PHE A 11 78.24 -134.11 -17.98
N CYS A 12 79.41 -133.64 -17.51
CA CYS A 12 79.49 -132.73 -16.37
C CYS A 12 79.18 -131.26 -16.72
N ILE A 13 79.30 -130.84 -17.98
CA ILE A 13 79.04 -129.44 -18.40
C ILE A 13 77.55 -129.19 -18.70
N ILE A 14 76.77 -130.24 -18.98
CA ILE A 14 75.32 -130.11 -19.25
C ILE A 14 74.49 -130.00 -17.96
N LEU A 15 75.07 -130.29 -16.78
CA LEU A 15 74.40 -130.19 -15.49
C LEU A 15 74.55 -128.83 -14.79
N SER A 16 75.33 -127.89 -15.33
CA SER A 16 75.54 -126.55 -14.75
C SER A 16 74.62 -125.46 -15.31
N LEU A 17 73.56 -125.81 -16.04
CA LEU A 17 72.66 -124.85 -16.72
C LEU A 17 71.26 -124.73 -16.11
N PHE A 18 71.02 -125.24 -14.90
CA PHE A 18 69.76 -125.03 -14.18
C PHE A 18 70.02 -124.68 -12.71
N SER A 19 70.29 -123.40 -12.45
CA SER A 19 70.14 -122.83 -11.11
C SER A 19 69.15 -121.67 -11.20
N PHE A 20 67.87 -121.96 -10.97
CA PHE A 20 66.90 -120.93 -10.63
C PHE A 20 67.02 -120.67 -9.13
N SER A 21 67.48 -119.48 -8.76
CA SER A 21 67.30 -118.98 -7.39
C SER A 21 65.81 -118.77 -7.17
N GLN A 22 65.20 -119.52 -6.26
CA GLN A 22 63.79 -119.39 -5.92
C GLN A 22 63.72 -119.01 -4.44
N GLY A 23 62.96 -117.96 -4.11
CA GLY A 23 62.67 -117.59 -2.72
C GLY A 23 62.02 -118.76 -1.97
N VAL A 24 62.12 -118.75 -0.65
CA VAL A 24 61.46 -119.76 0.19
C VAL A 24 60.00 -119.36 0.34
N ALA A 25 59.09 -120.13 -0.26
CA ALA A 25 57.65 -119.98 -0.10
C ALA A 25 57.15 -120.93 1.00
N ILE A 26 56.50 -120.38 2.03
CA ILE A 26 55.76 -121.15 3.03
C ILE A 26 54.30 -120.73 2.94
N ASN A 27 53.69 -121.07 1.81
CA ASN A 27 52.34 -120.64 1.45
C ASN A 27 51.38 -121.84 1.51
N THR A 28 50.33 -121.76 2.34
CA THR A 28 49.38 -122.89 2.51
C THR A 28 48.50 -123.15 1.28
N ASP A 29 48.45 -122.21 0.34
CA ASP A 29 47.73 -122.32 -0.94
C ASP A 29 48.59 -122.92 -2.07
N GLY A 30 49.87 -123.21 -1.80
CA GLY A 30 50.81 -123.77 -2.77
C GLY A 30 51.35 -122.76 -3.79
N SER A 31 51.12 -121.47 -3.61
CA SER A 31 51.71 -120.42 -4.45
C SER A 31 53.23 -120.38 -4.30
N ASN A 32 53.92 -120.02 -5.38
CA ASN A 32 55.35 -119.74 -5.34
C ASN A 32 55.60 -118.45 -4.54
N ALA A 33 56.80 -118.33 -3.97
CA ALA A 33 57.21 -117.09 -3.33
C ALA A 33 57.17 -115.96 -4.37
N ASP A 34 56.66 -114.80 -3.95
CA ASP A 34 56.74 -113.59 -4.75
C ASP A 34 58.19 -113.32 -5.19
N ALA A 35 58.39 -112.89 -6.43
CA ALA A 35 59.71 -112.69 -7.01
C ALA A 35 60.56 -111.66 -6.25
N SER A 36 59.92 -110.76 -5.48
CA SER A 36 60.58 -109.76 -4.65
C SER A 36 60.94 -110.24 -3.23
N ALA A 37 60.42 -111.39 -2.79
CA ALA A 37 60.59 -111.89 -1.43
C ALA A 37 61.58 -113.07 -1.38
N ILE A 38 62.60 -112.97 -0.50
CA ILE A 38 63.46 -114.12 -0.17
C ILE A 38 62.72 -115.13 0.72
N LEU A 39 61.81 -114.65 1.57
CA LEU A 39 60.90 -115.44 2.38
C LEU A 39 59.50 -114.88 2.23
N ASP A 40 58.61 -115.68 1.64
CA ASP A 40 57.19 -115.35 1.46
C ASP A 40 56.36 -116.35 2.26
N ILE A 41 55.42 -115.85 3.05
CA ILE A 41 54.61 -116.65 3.97
C ILE A 41 53.16 -116.17 3.87
N SER A 42 52.31 -117.00 3.26
CA SER A 42 50.86 -116.80 3.16
C SER A 42 50.11 -117.92 3.87
N SER A 43 49.27 -117.54 4.84
CA SER A 43 48.39 -118.46 5.55
C SER A 43 47.11 -117.75 5.97
N THR A 44 45.97 -118.45 5.89
CA THR A 44 44.66 -117.94 6.34
C THR A 44 44.30 -118.38 7.76
N ASN A 45 45.10 -119.27 8.37
CA ASN A 45 44.82 -119.85 9.69
C ASN A 45 46.08 -120.03 10.58
N GLY A 46 47.25 -119.66 10.08
CA GLY A 46 48.53 -119.65 10.79
C GLY A 46 49.26 -118.32 10.60
N GLY A 47 50.33 -118.09 11.36
CA GLY A 47 51.14 -116.89 11.27
C GLY A 47 52.62 -117.17 11.53
N VAL A 48 53.45 -116.13 11.51
CA VAL A 48 54.88 -116.25 11.77
C VAL A 48 55.17 -116.12 13.25
N LEU A 49 55.64 -117.20 13.88
CA LEU A 49 56.20 -117.16 15.23
C LEU A 49 57.69 -116.84 15.16
N ILE A 50 58.05 -115.59 15.44
CA ILE A 50 59.44 -115.16 15.60
C ILE A 50 59.98 -115.55 16.99
N PRO A 51 61.31 -115.60 17.21
CA PRO A 51 61.90 -115.97 18.50
C PRO A 51 61.30 -115.16 19.65
N ARG A 52 60.84 -115.87 20.68
CA ARG A 52 60.23 -115.28 21.87
C ARG A 52 61.25 -115.32 23.01
N MET A 53 61.70 -114.16 23.47
CA MET A 53 62.84 -114.05 24.37
C MET A 53 62.55 -113.07 25.52
N THR A 54 63.16 -113.29 26.67
CA THR A 54 63.18 -112.39 27.84
C THR A 54 64.24 -111.30 27.68
N THR A 55 64.23 -110.27 28.52
CA THR A 55 65.19 -109.16 28.49
C THR A 55 66.62 -109.70 28.63
N ALA A 56 66.82 -110.64 29.54
CA ALA A 56 68.11 -111.28 29.77
C ALA A 56 68.60 -112.04 28.52
N GLU A 57 67.71 -112.84 27.91
CA GLU A 57 68.04 -113.60 26.70
C GLU A 57 68.36 -112.67 25.52
N ILE A 58 67.61 -111.57 25.36
CA ILE A 58 67.85 -110.57 24.32
C ILE A 58 69.23 -109.91 24.48
N THR A 59 69.59 -109.51 25.72
CA THR A 59 70.91 -108.92 26.00
C THR A 59 72.07 -109.90 25.85
N SER A 60 71.79 -111.21 25.88
CA SER A 60 72.79 -112.26 25.70
C SER A 60 73.08 -112.61 24.23
N ILE A 61 72.32 -112.07 23.28
CA ILE A 61 72.56 -112.30 21.85
C ILE A 61 73.91 -111.67 21.47
N SER A 62 74.86 -112.51 21.06
CA SER A 62 76.16 -112.05 20.56
C SER A 62 76.04 -111.52 19.14
N ASN A 63 76.47 -110.28 18.90
CA ASN A 63 76.47 -109.62 17.58
C ASN A 63 75.12 -109.69 16.84
N PRO A 64 74.00 -109.25 17.43
CA PRO A 64 72.70 -109.28 16.75
C PRO A 64 72.75 -108.45 15.47
N ALA A 65 72.27 -108.98 14.35
CA ALA A 65 72.22 -108.22 13.09
C ALA A 65 71.32 -106.97 13.24
N THR A 66 71.67 -105.88 12.57
CA THR A 66 70.74 -104.75 12.37
C THR A 66 69.50 -105.25 11.63
N GLY A 67 68.31 -104.90 12.11
CA GLY A 67 67.03 -105.40 11.60
C GLY A 67 66.60 -106.76 12.15
N LEU A 68 67.38 -107.41 13.02
CA LEU A 68 66.98 -108.67 13.65
C LEU A 68 65.69 -108.47 14.46
N MET A 69 64.63 -109.21 14.12
CA MET A 69 63.32 -109.12 14.78
C MET A 69 63.10 -110.27 15.76
N LEU A 70 62.50 -109.96 16.91
CA LEU A 70 62.09 -110.92 17.93
C LEU A 70 60.85 -110.43 18.66
N TYR A 71 60.19 -111.33 19.39
CA TYR A 71 59.12 -110.96 20.29
C TYR A 71 59.62 -111.02 21.73
N LYS A 72 59.63 -109.87 22.41
CA LYS A 72 60.02 -109.80 23.82
C LYS A 72 58.85 -110.27 24.70
N THR A 73 59.13 -111.14 25.68
CA THR A 73 58.10 -111.81 26.49
C THR A 73 57.95 -111.27 27.91
N ASP A 74 58.92 -110.50 28.41
CA ASP A 74 58.93 -109.92 29.74
C ASP A 74 59.08 -108.37 29.70
N GLY A 75 58.86 -107.70 30.83
CA GLY A 75 58.86 -106.24 30.88
C GLY A 75 57.71 -105.65 30.08
N ILE A 76 58.01 -105.01 28.93
CA ILE A 76 57.03 -104.54 27.95
C ILE A 76 57.02 -105.55 26.79
N PRO A 77 56.05 -106.47 26.70
CA PRO A 77 56.00 -107.44 25.61
C PRO A 77 55.69 -106.78 24.27
N GLY A 78 56.18 -107.38 23.19
CA GLY A 78 55.91 -106.92 21.83
C GLY A 78 56.97 -107.34 20.83
N ILE A 79 56.76 -106.95 19.57
CA ILE A 79 57.75 -107.15 18.51
C ILE A 79 58.82 -106.07 18.65
N TYR A 80 60.08 -106.47 18.70
CA TYR A 80 61.24 -105.59 18.72
C TYR A 80 62.14 -105.93 17.53
N TYR A 81 62.85 -104.92 17.03
CA TYR A 81 63.95 -105.10 16.11
C TYR A 81 65.20 -104.40 16.61
N ASN A 82 66.38 -104.92 16.23
CA ASN A 82 67.62 -104.21 16.49
C ASN A 82 67.76 -103.04 15.49
N SER A 83 67.47 -101.82 15.93
CA SER A 83 67.67 -100.59 15.15
C SER A 83 69.11 -100.07 15.19
N GLY A 84 69.92 -100.60 16.12
CA GLY A 84 71.34 -100.28 16.26
C GLY A 84 72.24 -101.10 15.33
N THR A 85 73.54 -101.08 15.60
CA THR A 85 74.53 -101.90 14.88
C THR A 85 74.74 -103.22 15.61
N SER A 86 75.41 -104.19 14.98
CA SER A 86 75.78 -105.44 15.66
C SER A 86 76.73 -105.25 16.84
N ALA A 87 77.52 -104.18 16.86
CA ALA A 87 78.42 -103.87 17.96
C ALA A 87 77.74 -103.15 19.14
N SER A 88 76.65 -102.43 18.87
CA SER A 88 75.86 -101.69 19.85
C SER A 88 74.37 -101.85 19.53
N PRO A 89 73.74 -102.97 19.93
CA PRO A 89 72.34 -103.20 19.65
C PRO A 89 71.44 -102.22 20.38
N VAL A 90 70.46 -101.69 19.64
CA VAL A 90 69.38 -100.85 20.19
C VAL A 90 68.08 -101.58 19.87
N TRP A 91 67.43 -102.11 20.90
CA TRP A 91 66.19 -102.84 20.73
C TRP A 91 65.00 -101.88 20.72
N THR A 92 64.50 -101.58 19.52
CA THR A 92 63.36 -100.69 19.30
C THR A 92 62.10 -101.52 19.12
N LYS A 93 61.05 -101.19 19.89
CA LYS A 93 59.74 -101.82 19.74
C LYS A 93 59.15 -101.37 18.39
N VAL A 94 58.64 -102.31 17.60
CA VAL A 94 57.82 -102.00 16.43
C VAL A 94 56.47 -101.53 16.95
N ILE A 95 56.19 -100.24 16.78
CA ILE A 95 54.89 -99.64 17.05
C ILE A 95 54.11 -99.68 15.73
N ILE A 96 53.03 -100.45 15.67
CA ILE A 96 52.08 -100.41 14.56
C ILE A 96 51.08 -99.30 14.94
N SER A 97 51.30 -98.09 14.44
CA SER A 97 50.51 -96.91 14.81
C SER A 97 49.15 -96.93 14.12
N SER A 98 48.11 -97.40 14.81
CA SER A 98 46.73 -96.93 14.53
C SER A 98 46.23 -95.91 15.55
N ASP A 99 46.89 -95.75 16.70
CA ASP A 99 46.28 -95.06 17.86
C ASP A 99 47.13 -93.88 18.41
N SER A 100 47.91 -93.18 17.58
CA SER A 100 48.81 -92.13 18.09
C SER A 100 48.95 -90.92 17.18
N TYR A 101 47.83 -90.37 16.71
CA TYR A 101 47.76 -88.98 16.24
C TYR A 101 46.91 -88.09 17.15
N ASN A 102 46.39 -88.64 18.25
CA ASN A 102 45.44 -87.98 19.13
C ASN A 102 46.10 -87.17 20.25
N LEU A 103 47.42 -87.26 20.41
CA LEU A 103 48.12 -86.58 21.50
C LEU A 103 49.55 -86.21 21.09
N LEU A 104 49.79 -84.93 20.88
CA LEU A 104 51.13 -84.35 20.88
C LEU A 104 51.36 -83.77 22.27
N THR A 105 52.44 -84.14 22.94
CA THR A 105 52.72 -83.73 24.33
C THR A 105 54.18 -83.36 24.48
N ASP A 106 54.50 -82.46 25.41
CA ASP A 106 55.86 -82.15 25.80
C ASP A 106 56.41 -83.13 26.85
N ALA A 107 57.58 -82.82 27.43
CA ALA A 107 58.33 -83.76 28.26
C ALA A 107 57.70 -84.01 29.64
N ASP A 108 56.96 -83.05 30.21
CA ASP A 108 56.27 -83.18 31.49
C ASP A 108 54.75 -83.40 31.36
N ASN A 109 54.25 -83.38 30.13
CA ASN A 109 52.86 -83.61 29.71
C ASN A 109 51.87 -82.53 30.14
N ASP A 110 52.35 -81.34 30.48
CA ASP A 110 51.48 -80.22 30.81
C ASP A 110 51.05 -79.42 29.55
N THR A 111 51.82 -79.53 28.47
CA THR A 111 51.54 -78.86 27.20
C THR A 111 51.24 -79.91 26.14
N LYS A 112 49.97 -79.96 25.69
CA LYS A 112 49.50 -80.98 24.74
C LYS A 112 48.52 -80.46 23.70
N ILE A 113 48.52 -81.07 22.53
CA ILE A 113 47.42 -81.00 21.55
C ILE A 113 46.73 -82.35 21.55
N GLN A 114 45.45 -82.36 21.91
CA GLN A 114 44.66 -83.58 22.04
C GLN A 114 43.50 -83.59 21.06
N VAL A 115 43.36 -84.66 20.28
CA VAL A 115 42.21 -84.92 19.38
C VAL A 115 41.44 -86.09 19.98
N GLU A 116 40.14 -85.94 20.25
CA GLU A 116 39.27 -86.94 20.88
C GLU A 116 39.76 -87.45 22.26
N GLU A 117 39.17 -86.99 23.37
CA GLU A 117 39.41 -87.59 24.70
C GLU A 117 38.56 -88.86 24.93
N SER A 118 37.39 -88.93 24.28
CA SER A 118 36.53 -90.11 24.22
C SER A 118 36.09 -90.38 22.77
N SER A 119 35.52 -91.55 22.48
CA SER A 119 35.25 -91.98 21.10
C SER A 119 34.27 -91.13 20.31
N ASP A 120 33.52 -90.25 20.97
CA ASP A 120 32.35 -89.58 20.42
C ASP A 120 32.41 -88.05 20.61
N GLU A 121 33.56 -87.49 21.01
CA GLU A 121 33.61 -86.10 21.48
C GLU A 121 33.75 -85.08 20.33
N ASP A 122 34.33 -85.43 19.19
CA ASP A 122 34.55 -84.55 18.03
C ASP A 122 35.20 -83.21 18.42
N ILE A 123 36.23 -83.27 19.28
CA ILE A 123 36.91 -82.11 19.88
C ILE A 123 38.43 -82.18 19.71
N ILE A 124 39.03 -81.03 19.38
CA ILE A 124 40.48 -80.80 19.44
C ILE A 124 40.81 -79.77 20.52
N ARG A 125 41.71 -80.11 21.45
CA ARG A 125 42.15 -79.24 22.57
C ARG A 125 43.60 -78.83 22.40
N LEU A 126 43.91 -77.58 22.76
CA LEU A 126 45.26 -77.10 22.97
C LEU A 126 45.44 -76.71 24.44
N ASP A 127 46.20 -77.52 25.15
CA ASP A 127 46.55 -77.35 26.56
C ASP A 127 47.95 -76.79 26.69
N ILE A 128 48.12 -75.86 27.63
CA ILE A 128 49.43 -75.30 28.00
C ILE A 128 49.48 -75.23 29.53
N ALA A 129 50.56 -75.74 30.14
CA ALA A 129 50.74 -75.77 31.59
C ALA A 129 49.55 -76.41 32.35
N GLY A 130 48.93 -77.45 31.77
CA GLY A 130 47.82 -78.20 32.35
C GLY A 130 46.46 -77.51 32.27
N THR A 131 46.33 -76.42 31.50
CA THR A 131 45.06 -75.69 31.31
C THR A 131 44.67 -75.66 29.83
N GLU A 132 43.42 -76.03 29.52
CA GLU A 132 42.83 -75.88 28.19
C GLU A 132 42.76 -74.39 27.83
N LYS A 133 43.47 -73.99 26.78
CA LYS A 133 43.49 -72.60 26.29
C LYS A 133 42.56 -72.39 25.10
N TRP A 134 42.48 -73.39 24.23
CA TRP A 134 41.68 -73.35 23.02
C TRP A 134 41.07 -74.72 22.72
N VAL A 135 39.80 -74.73 22.33
CA VAL A 135 39.06 -75.94 22.01
C VAL A 135 38.33 -75.76 20.69
N PHE A 136 38.52 -76.67 19.74
CA PHE A 136 37.68 -76.77 18.56
C PHE A 136 36.46 -77.64 18.90
N THR A 137 35.27 -77.04 18.95
CA THR A 137 34.00 -77.74 19.16
C THR A 137 33.02 -77.36 18.06
N GLN A 138 32.15 -78.27 17.61
CA GLN A 138 30.92 -77.95 16.84
C GLN A 138 31.08 -76.86 15.75
N ASN A 139 32.17 -76.91 14.97
CA ASN A 139 32.57 -75.98 13.89
C ASN A 139 33.21 -74.62 14.26
N ARG A 140 33.65 -74.41 15.50
CA ARG A 140 34.24 -73.14 15.96
C ARG A 140 35.48 -73.37 16.82
N LEU A 141 36.40 -72.40 16.82
CA LEU A 141 37.53 -72.33 17.73
C LEU A 141 37.11 -71.48 18.93
N GLU A 142 37.07 -72.08 20.11
CA GLU A 142 36.64 -71.43 21.35
C GLU A 142 37.83 -71.22 22.29
N PRO A 143 38.00 -70.00 22.82
CA PRO A 143 38.88 -69.79 23.96
C PRO A 143 38.27 -70.41 25.22
N THR A 144 39.09 -70.99 26.08
CA THR A 144 38.67 -71.58 27.36
C THR A 144 39.50 -71.03 28.52
N ASN A 145 38.92 -71.04 29.73
CA ASN A 145 39.59 -70.62 30.97
C ASN A 145 40.16 -69.19 30.95
N ASN A 146 39.46 -68.26 30.30
CA ASN A 146 39.89 -66.88 30.14
C ASN A 146 38.73 -65.88 30.13
N GLY A 147 37.64 -66.18 30.82
CA GLY A 147 36.56 -65.20 30.99
C GLY A 147 35.70 -64.93 29.76
N GLY A 148 35.80 -65.76 28.73
CA GLY A 148 35.16 -65.50 27.43
C GLY A 148 35.95 -64.53 26.54
N SER A 149 37.18 -64.18 26.94
CA SER A 149 38.07 -63.29 26.19
C SER A 149 38.85 -64.02 25.07
N VAL A 150 39.49 -63.29 24.17
CA VAL A 150 40.38 -63.81 23.12
C VAL A 150 41.72 -63.11 23.24
N PHE A 151 42.77 -63.83 23.64
CA PHE A 151 44.12 -63.28 23.78
C PHE A 151 45.09 -63.95 22.80
N ILE A 152 45.64 -63.17 21.87
CA ILE A 152 46.55 -63.65 20.83
C ILE A 152 47.75 -62.72 20.72
N GLY A 153 48.93 -63.17 21.12
CA GLY A 153 50.17 -62.39 21.11
C GLY A 153 50.86 -62.42 22.47
N GLU A 154 52.19 -62.26 22.46
CA GLU A 154 52.96 -62.31 23.71
C GLU A 154 52.50 -61.21 24.67
N ASN A 155 52.16 -61.62 25.90
CA ASN A 155 51.64 -60.76 26.98
C ASN A 155 50.33 -60.02 26.67
N ALA A 156 49.54 -60.47 25.69
CA ALA A 156 48.18 -59.97 25.51
C ALA A 156 47.30 -60.40 26.69
N GLY A 157 46.60 -59.46 27.35
CA GLY A 157 45.74 -59.74 28.50
C GLY A 157 46.46 -60.33 29.73
N LEU A 158 47.77 -60.09 29.89
CA LEU A 158 48.60 -60.75 30.91
C LEU A 158 48.06 -60.65 32.35
N ASN A 159 47.47 -59.50 32.71
CA ASN A 159 46.97 -59.23 34.06
C ASN A 159 45.47 -59.47 34.23
N ASP A 160 44.76 -59.95 33.19
CA ASP A 160 43.31 -60.15 33.24
C ASP A 160 42.97 -61.14 34.36
N ASP A 161 41.93 -60.84 35.14
CA ASP A 161 41.54 -61.65 36.29
C ASP A 161 40.83 -62.97 35.92
N LEU A 162 40.66 -63.23 34.61
CA LEU A 162 40.00 -64.39 34.03
C LEU A 162 38.52 -64.53 34.44
N SER A 163 37.93 -63.47 35.02
CA SER A 163 36.48 -63.36 35.24
C SER A 163 35.76 -63.08 33.92
N ALA A 164 34.42 -63.05 33.89
CA ALA A 164 33.63 -63.00 32.66
C ALA A 164 33.71 -61.62 31.94
N ASN A 165 34.88 -61.30 31.39
CA ASN A 165 35.25 -59.99 30.84
C ASN A 165 34.99 -59.85 29.33
N HIS A 166 34.96 -60.93 28.55
CA HIS A 166 34.68 -60.88 27.09
C HIS A 166 35.55 -59.92 26.26
N ASN A 167 36.83 -59.76 26.61
CA ASN A 167 37.78 -58.90 25.90
C ASN A 167 38.36 -59.57 24.64
N ILE A 168 38.76 -58.84 23.61
CA ILE A 168 39.49 -59.33 22.42
C ILE A 168 40.82 -58.60 22.33
N PHE A 169 41.93 -59.20 22.77
CA PHE A 169 43.27 -58.63 22.69
C PHE A 169 44.18 -59.40 21.72
N ILE A 170 44.54 -58.77 20.60
CA ILE A 170 45.36 -59.37 19.55
C ILE A 170 46.58 -58.48 19.29
N GLY A 171 47.79 -58.93 19.64
CA GLY A 171 49.06 -58.24 19.43
C GLY A 171 49.97 -58.26 20.66
N TYR A 172 51.27 -58.05 20.45
CA TYR A 172 52.27 -57.97 21.53
C TYR A 172 51.86 -56.89 22.56
N LEU A 173 51.73 -57.26 23.84
CA LEU A 173 51.32 -56.41 24.97
C LEU A 173 49.92 -55.74 24.82
N SER A 174 49.04 -56.26 23.96
CA SER A 174 47.68 -55.72 23.83
C SER A 174 46.89 -55.94 25.12
N GLY A 175 46.32 -54.88 25.71
CA GLY A 175 45.56 -54.97 26.97
C GLY A 175 46.37 -55.49 28.17
N LYS A 176 47.70 -55.37 28.16
CA LYS A 176 48.61 -56.01 29.14
C LYS A 176 48.21 -55.79 30.60
N LEU A 177 47.87 -54.56 30.98
CA LEU A 177 47.58 -54.19 32.37
C LEU A 177 46.10 -54.38 32.75
N ASN A 178 45.25 -54.86 31.85
CA ASN A 178 43.81 -54.97 32.10
C ASN A 178 43.61 -56.00 33.21
N THR A 179 42.92 -55.60 34.29
CA THR A 179 42.64 -56.44 35.45
C THR A 179 41.17 -56.80 35.54
N THR A 180 40.28 -55.80 35.51
CA THR A 180 38.82 -55.99 35.64
C THR A 180 38.02 -55.32 34.52
N GLY A 181 38.69 -54.71 33.55
CA GLY A 181 38.04 -54.09 32.41
C GLY A 181 37.42 -55.14 31.48
N TYR A 182 36.26 -54.86 30.91
CA TYR A 182 35.46 -55.84 30.16
C TYR A 182 34.94 -55.27 28.83
N ASP A 183 34.51 -56.15 27.93
CA ASP A 183 33.96 -55.83 26.60
C ASP A 183 34.86 -54.92 25.74
N ASN A 184 36.19 -55.03 25.89
CA ASN A 184 37.15 -54.27 25.09
C ASN A 184 37.67 -55.06 23.89
N THR A 185 37.90 -54.42 22.75
CA THR A 185 38.56 -55.00 21.57
C THR A 185 39.83 -54.24 21.25
N PHE A 186 41.01 -54.80 21.54
CA PHE A 186 42.34 -54.21 21.29
C PHE A 186 43.14 -55.04 20.29
N ILE A 187 43.36 -54.50 19.10
CA ILE A 187 44.08 -55.19 18.01
C ILE A 187 45.29 -54.35 17.60
N GLY A 188 46.49 -54.78 17.95
CA GLY A 188 47.75 -54.13 17.59
C GLY A 188 48.79 -54.23 18.71
N GLN A 189 50.06 -54.07 18.35
CA GLN A 189 51.14 -54.01 19.35
C GLN A 189 50.89 -52.85 20.31
N ASN A 190 50.89 -53.11 21.63
CA ASN A 190 50.63 -52.14 22.70
C ASN A 190 49.25 -51.43 22.64
N SER A 191 48.27 -51.98 21.92
CA SER A 191 46.91 -51.41 21.93
C SER A 191 46.29 -51.56 23.32
N GLY A 192 45.79 -50.46 23.90
CA GLY A 192 45.20 -50.45 25.25
C GLY A 192 46.12 -50.97 26.37
N ALA A 193 47.45 -50.90 26.21
CA ALA A 193 48.39 -51.60 27.08
C ALA A 193 48.35 -51.14 28.56
N GLN A 194 47.92 -49.90 28.83
CA GLN A 194 47.76 -49.36 30.19
C GLN A 194 46.33 -49.46 30.73
N ASN A 195 45.40 -50.07 30.01
CA ASN A 195 44.01 -50.20 30.46
C ASN A 195 43.98 -51.12 31.67
N VAL A 196 43.35 -50.71 32.77
CA VAL A 196 43.26 -51.45 34.04
C VAL A 196 41.82 -51.93 34.23
N ASP A 197 40.87 -50.98 34.26
CA ASP A 197 39.45 -51.23 34.54
C ASP A 197 38.50 -50.61 33.50
N GLY A 198 39.04 -50.04 32.42
CA GLY A 198 38.22 -49.46 31.34
C GLY A 198 37.46 -50.52 30.56
N TYR A 199 36.31 -50.16 29.99
CA TYR A 199 35.37 -51.11 29.38
C TYR A 199 34.74 -50.58 28.09
N ASN A 200 34.19 -51.45 27.26
CA ASN A 200 33.51 -51.08 26.00
C ASN A 200 34.39 -50.26 25.02
N ASN A 201 35.72 -50.43 25.04
CA ASN A 201 36.61 -49.72 24.12
C ASN A 201 36.96 -50.57 22.90
N THR A 202 37.06 -49.95 21.72
CA THR A 202 37.55 -50.58 20.48
C THR A 202 38.81 -49.87 20.00
N PHE A 203 39.98 -50.46 20.24
CA PHE A 203 41.28 -49.93 19.80
C PHE A 203 41.90 -50.83 18.74
N ILE A 204 42.18 -50.29 17.56
CA ILE A 204 42.75 -51.05 16.45
C ILE A 204 43.91 -50.26 15.85
N GLY A 205 45.12 -50.75 16.00
CA GLY A 205 46.37 -50.15 15.54
C GLY A 205 47.47 -50.21 16.59
N ARG A 206 48.72 -50.12 16.16
CA ARG A 206 49.88 -50.11 17.07
C ARG A 206 49.79 -48.92 18.03
N SER A 207 49.84 -49.18 19.33
CA SER A 207 49.76 -48.17 20.41
C SER A 207 48.47 -47.32 20.39
N SER A 208 47.39 -47.81 19.78
CA SER A 208 46.07 -47.18 19.90
C SER A 208 45.59 -47.25 21.35
N GLY A 209 45.14 -46.12 21.92
CA GLY A 209 44.68 -46.04 23.31
C GLY A 209 45.74 -46.45 24.35
N TYR A 210 47.03 -46.32 24.04
CA TYR A 210 48.12 -46.85 24.87
C TYR A 210 48.00 -46.50 26.36
N SER A 211 47.71 -45.22 26.67
CA SER A 211 47.67 -44.69 28.04
C SER A 211 46.30 -44.78 28.71
N ASN A 212 45.28 -45.32 28.02
CA ASN A 212 43.93 -45.41 28.55
C ASN A 212 43.94 -46.36 29.76
N SER A 213 43.53 -45.88 30.93
CA SER A 213 43.57 -46.61 32.20
C SER A 213 42.18 -47.07 32.63
N ASP A 214 41.20 -46.16 32.60
CA ASP A 214 39.83 -46.35 33.07
C ASP A 214 38.77 -45.75 32.12
N GLY A 215 39.21 -45.19 30.98
CA GLY A 215 38.30 -44.68 29.96
C GLY A 215 37.44 -45.80 29.35
N HIS A 216 36.26 -45.43 28.85
CA HIS A 216 35.27 -46.38 28.36
C HIS A 216 34.54 -45.86 27.12
N SER A 217 33.91 -46.77 26.38
CA SER A 217 33.11 -46.42 25.20
C SER A 217 33.87 -45.62 24.13
N ASN A 218 35.17 -45.83 23.99
CA ASN A 218 36.00 -45.15 22.99
C ASN A 218 36.26 -46.04 21.76
N ILE A 219 36.32 -45.43 20.58
CA ILE A 219 36.71 -46.09 19.32
C ILE A 219 37.98 -45.41 18.80
N PHE A 220 39.13 -46.10 18.86
CA PHE A 220 40.41 -45.60 18.36
C PHE A 220 40.94 -46.50 17.25
N LEU A 221 40.86 -46.07 16.01
CA LEU A 221 41.29 -46.82 14.82
C LEU A 221 42.50 -46.13 14.18
N GLY A 222 43.70 -46.64 14.38
CA GLY A 222 44.93 -46.15 13.76
C GLY A 222 46.17 -46.37 14.63
N GLU A 223 47.36 -46.33 14.03
CA GLU A 223 48.60 -46.34 14.82
C GLU A 223 48.69 -45.06 15.68
N GLY A 224 48.75 -45.22 17.00
CA GLY A 224 48.86 -44.13 17.96
C GLY A 224 47.59 -43.29 18.12
N SER A 225 46.42 -43.72 17.61
CA SER A 225 45.16 -43.00 17.83
C SER A 225 44.79 -43.02 19.31
N GLY A 226 44.47 -41.86 19.90
CA GLY A 226 44.14 -41.74 21.32
C GLY A 226 45.27 -42.14 22.28
N TYR A 227 46.54 -42.10 21.84
CA TYR A 227 47.68 -42.61 22.61
C TYR A 227 47.76 -42.09 24.05
N SER A 228 47.50 -40.79 24.26
CA SER A 228 47.62 -40.13 25.56
C SER A 228 46.30 -40.01 26.32
N ASN A 229 45.20 -40.58 25.78
CA ASN A 229 43.90 -40.51 26.43
C ASN A 229 43.89 -41.45 27.64
N VAL A 230 43.85 -40.90 28.86
CA VAL A 230 43.95 -41.70 30.10
C VAL A 230 42.58 -42.16 30.59
N SER A 231 41.66 -41.22 30.81
CA SER A 231 40.34 -41.48 31.40
C SER A 231 39.19 -40.97 30.54
N GLY A 232 39.46 -40.58 29.29
CA GLY A 232 38.45 -40.05 28.39
C GLY A 232 37.41 -41.12 28.02
N TYR A 233 36.19 -40.71 27.75
CA TYR A 233 35.11 -41.62 27.32
C TYR A 233 34.34 -41.07 26.12
N GLY A 234 33.63 -41.94 25.39
CA GLY A 234 32.75 -41.55 24.29
C GLY A 234 33.47 -40.98 23.06
N ASN A 235 34.79 -41.16 22.97
CA ASN A 235 35.57 -40.59 21.88
C ASN A 235 35.63 -41.51 20.66
N VAL A 236 35.66 -40.92 19.45
CA VAL A 236 35.83 -41.62 18.17
C VAL A 236 37.01 -41.01 17.42
N PHE A 237 38.15 -41.69 17.40
CA PHE A 237 39.37 -41.26 16.72
C PHE A 237 39.72 -42.23 15.59
N ILE A 238 39.77 -41.73 14.35
CA ILE A 238 39.98 -42.54 13.15
C ILE A 238 41.14 -41.97 12.33
N GLY A 239 42.17 -42.79 12.19
CA GLY A 239 43.38 -42.63 11.39
C GLY A 239 44.66 -42.51 12.22
N ARG A 240 45.82 -42.52 11.54
CA ARG A 240 47.14 -42.60 12.20
C ARG A 240 47.35 -41.38 13.10
N SER A 241 47.54 -41.63 14.40
CA SER A 241 47.79 -40.61 15.45
C SER A 241 46.63 -39.64 15.68
N SER A 242 45.42 -39.96 15.20
CA SER A 242 44.21 -39.17 15.44
C SER A 242 43.93 -39.04 16.95
N GLY A 243 43.71 -37.81 17.44
CA GLY A 243 43.47 -37.57 18.87
C GLY A 243 44.64 -37.97 19.79
N TYR A 244 45.88 -38.02 19.30
CA TYR A 244 47.05 -38.52 20.05
C TYR A 244 47.22 -37.88 21.44
N PHE A 245 46.94 -36.58 21.55
CA PHE A 245 47.06 -35.79 22.79
C PHE A 245 45.70 -35.49 23.44
N GLU A 246 44.59 -35.97 22.88
CA GLU A 246 43.25 -35.65 23.37
C GLU A 246 42.94 -36.46 24.63
N THR A 247 42.50 -35.77 25.69
CA THR A 247 42.24 -36.34 27.02
C THR A 247 40.82 -36.12 27.51
N GLY A 248 40.01 -35.37 26.77
CA GLY A 248 38.60 -35.11 27.03
C GLY A 248 37.68 -36.26 26.63
N ASN A 249 36.39 -35.94 26.64
CA ASN A 249 35.29 -36.85 26.37
C ASN A 249 34.51 -36.42 25.14
N ASP A 250 33.78 -37.36 24.56
CA ASP A 250 32.77 -37.09 23.54
C ASP A 250 33.34 -36.37 22.30
N LYS A 251 34.59 -36.66 21.93
CA LYS A 251 35.28 -36.04 20.78
C LYS A 251 35.29 -36.94 19.55
N LEU A 252 35.11 -36.35 18.39
CA LEU A 252 35.31 -36.97 17.08
C LEU A 252 36.58 -36.39 16.42
N TYR A 253 37.51 -37.26 16.05
CA TYR A 253 38.65 -36.90 15.22
C TYR A 253 38.73 -37.88 14.05
N ILE A 254 38.76 -37.36 12.82
CA ILE A 254 39.06 -38.15 11.62
C ILE A 254 40.24 -37.49 10.90
N GLU A 255 41.43 -38.08 10.99
CA GLU A 255 42.68 -37.56 10.41
C GLU A 255 43.81 -38.63 10.38
N ASN A 256 44.90 -38.38 9.64
CA ASN A 256 46.09 -39.25 9.61
C ASN A 256 47.37 -38.59 10.19
N SER A 257 47.18 -37.69 11.16
CA SER A 257 48.23 -36.98 11.91
C SER A 257 47.83 -36.80 13.38
N ASN A 258 48.67 -36.14 14.17
CA ASN A 258 48.39 -35.69 15.54
C ASN A 258 48.13 -34.17 15.59
N SER A 259 47.42 -33.64 14.58
CA SER A 259 47.17 -32.20 14.44
C SER A 259 46.19 -31.71 15.49
N ALA A 260 46.29 -30.43 15.87
CA ALA A 260 45.24 -29.76 16.65
C ALA A 260 44.01 -29.42 15.80
N SER A 261 44.11 -29.55 14.47
CA SER A 261 43.04 -29.29 13.51
C SER A 261 42.90 -30.52 12.59
N PRO A 262 42.11 -31.55 12.98
CA PRO A 262 41.90 -32.77 12.19
C PRO A 262 41.02 -32.47 10.97
N LEU A 263 41.03 -33.30 9.92
CA LEU A 263 40.19 -33.08 8.72
C LEU A 263 38.70 -32.93 9.09
N ILE A 264 38.22 -33.79 9.98
CA ILE A 264 36.91 -33.66 10.61
C ILE A 264 37.13 -33.69 12.12
N TYR A 265 36.71 -32.62 12.79
CA TYR A 265 36.58 -32.52 14.24
C TYR A 265 35.10 -32.58 14.60
N GLY A 266 34.79 -33.14 15.76
CA GLY A 266 33.48 -32.97 16.33
C GLY A 266 33.51 -33.05 17.84
N ASP A 267 32.50 -32.47 18.44
CA ASP A 267 32.22 -32.55 19.86
C ASP A 267 30.78 -33.01 20.02
N PHE A 268 30.62 -34.31 20.31
CA PHE A 268 29.32 -34.94 20.53
C PHE A 268 28.61 -34.36 21.76
N SER A 269 29.31 -33.73 22.70
CA SER A 269 28.67 -33.10 23.87
C SER A 269 28.01 -31.77 23.54
N SER A 270 28.45 -31.09 22.48
CA SER A 270 27.90 -29.82 22.00
C SER A 270 27.24 -29.91 20.63
N ASP A 271 27.06 -31.12 20.11
CA ASP A 271 26.53 -31.40 18.77
C ASP A 271 27.26 -30.63 17.66
N ILE A 272 28.57 -30.42 17.83
CA ILE A 272 29.39 -29.68 16.87
C ILE A 272 30.05 -30.67 15.92
N LEU A 273 29.83 -30.47 14.63
CA LEU A 273 30.65 -31.07 13.57
C LEU A 273 31.39 -29.95 12.83
N GLN A 274 32.71 -30.03 12.80
CA GLN A 274 33.58 -29.08 12.14
C GLN A 274 34.41 -29.79 11.08
N VAL A 275 34.31 -29.33 9.84
CA VAL A 275 35.16 -29.78 8.74
C VAL A 275 36.29 -28.75 8.61
N ASN A 276 37.53 -29.13 8.93
CA ASN A 276 38.71 -28.24 8.80
C ASN A 276 39.32 -28.26 7.39
N GLY A 277 38.60 -28.81 6.42
CA GLY A 277 38.93 -28.81 4.99
C GLY A 277 37.77 -28.28 4.15
N THR A 278 37.81 -28.49 2.85
CA THR A 278 36.73 -28.08 1.94
C THR A 278 35.58 -29.10 1.97
N LEU A 279 34.35 -28.63 2.18
CA LEU A 279 33.11 -29.41 2.02
C LEU A 279 32.51 -29.11 0.64
N GLU A 280 32.70 -30.02 -0.33
CA GLU A 280 32.18 -29.88 -1.70
C GLU A 280 30.81 -30.58 -1.88
N PHE A 281 29.89 -29.94 -2.60
CA PHE A 281 28.59 -30.50 -3.00
C PHE A 281 28.54 -30.66 -4.53
N ALA A 282 27.99 -31.76 -5.05
CA ALA A 282 27.94 -32.01 -6.50
C ALA A 282 26.97 -31.05 -7.22
N THR A 283 27.16 -30.80 -8.53
CA THR A 283 26.25 -29.96 -9.31
C THR A 283 24.81 -30.49 -9.32
N GLY A 284 23.85 -29.63 -8.97
CA GLY A 284 22.45 -30.02 -8.78
C GLY A 284 22.14 -30.65 -7.41
N THR A 285 23.12 -30.71 -6.50
CA THR A 285 22.90 -31.07 -5.10
C THR A 285 22.18 -29.93 -4.42
N SER A 286 20.95 -30.19 -3.97
CA SER A 286 20.27 -29.31 -3.04
C SER A 286 20.99 -29.39 -1.69
N VAL A 287 21.74 -28.35 -1.36
CA VAL A 287 22.34 -28.15 -0.04
C VAL A 287 21.31 -27.42 0.80
N TYR A 288 20.76 -28.08 1.80
CA TYR A 288 19.65 -27.57 2.60
C TYR A 288 20.11 -26.78 3.86
N GLU A 289 21.42 -26.49 4.03
CA GLU A 289 21.98 -25.99 5.31
C GLU A 289 22.82 -24.69 5.25
N PHE A 290 22.96 -24.08 6.44
CA PHE A 290 22.98 -22.67 6.88
C PHE A 290 24.32 -21.91 6.77
N SER A 291 24.21 -20.68 6.30
CA SER A 291 25.08 -19.55 6.58
C SER A 291 25.03 -19.19 8.06
N ILE A 292 26.07 -18.48 8.51
CA ILE A 292 26.37 -18.07 9.90
C ILE A 292 26.59 -16.54 10.02
N ASP A 293 26.41 -15.80 8.94
CA ASP A 293 26.63 -14.36 8.84
C ASP A 293 25.59 -13.55 9.60
N GLY A 294 26.02 -12.50 10.29
CA GLY A 294 25.09 -11.58 10.93
C GLY A 294 24.50 -10.55 9.98
N THR A 295 24.95 -10.47 8.72
CA THR A 295 24.50 -9.52 7.66
C THR A 295 24.50 -10.17 6.26
N LEU A 296 23.59 -9.87 5.33
CA LEU A 296 23.63 -10.33 3.89
C LEU A 296 24.67 -9.60 3.01
N ALA A 297 25.75 -9.11 3.59
CA ALA A 297 26.78 -8.46 2.80
C ALA A 297 27.69 -9.52 2.14
N ASP A 298 28.11 -9.27 0.90
CA ASP A 298 28.92 -10.16 0.06
C ASP A 298 28.24 -11.51 -0.31
N ASP A 299 28.85 -12.68 -0.07
CA ASP A 299 28.62 -13.96 -0.78
C ASP A 299 27.39 -14.78 -0.31
N SER A 300 26.42 -14.14 0.33
CA SER A 300 25.20 -14.76 0.89
C SER A 300 24.23 -15.33 -0.17
N ASP A 301 24.56 -15.22 -1.46
CA ASP A 301 23.81 -15.76 -2.60
C ASP A 301 24.13 -17.23 -2.93
N ASP A 302 25.23 -17.75 -2.39
CA ASP A 302 25.70 -19.12 -2.61
C ASP A 302 25.59 -20.02 -1.34
N ALA A 303 25.05 -19.48 -0.23
CA ALA A 303 24.78 -20.17 1.03
C ALA A 303 23.32 -19.95 1.52
N VAL A 304 22.83 -20.70 2.52
CA VAL A 304 21.52 -20.44 3.15
C VAL A 304 21.69 -19.33 4.22
N PRO A 305 21.53 -18.01 3.94
CA PRO A 305 21.88 -16.92 4.86
C PRO A 305 21.36 -17.13 6.30
N THR A 306 22.07 -16.68 7.36
CA THR A 306 21.43 -16.80 8.70
C THR A 306 20.26 -15.84 8.79
N GLU A 307 19.35 -16.12 9.72
CA GLU A 307 18.35 -15.13 10.15
C GLU A 307 18.99 -13.79 10.55
N LYS A 308 20.13 -13.80 11.24
CA LYS A 308 20.83 -12.59 11.67
C LYS A 308 21.27 -11.78 10.44
N ALA A 309 21.74 -12.44 9.39
CA ALA A 309 22.14 -11.79 8.16
C ALA A 309 21.06 -11.12 7.40
N VAL A 310 19.99 -11.86 7.14
CA VAL A 310 18.81 -11.33 6.49
C VAL A 310 18.31 -10.11 7.26
N LYS A 311 18.22 -10.21 8.60
CA LYS A 311 17.77 -9.12 9.44
C LYS A 311 18.68 -7.89 9.36
N THR A 312 19.98 -8.03 9.54
CA THR A 312 20.86 -6.85 9.57
C THR A 312 21.03 -6.21 8.20
N TYR A 313 20.99 -6.96 7.11
CA TYR A 313 20.99 -6.34 5.78
C TYR A 313 19.68 -5.63 5.48
N VAL A 314 18.52 -6.26 5.75
CA VAL A 314 17.22 -5.60 5.57
C VAL A 314 17.10 -4.37 6.46
N ASP A 315 17.56 -4.46 7.71
CA ASP A 315 17.56 -3.33 8.62
C ASP A 315 18.53 -2.24 8.16
N ASN A 316 19.73 -2.57 7.67
CA ASN A 316 20.71 -1.59 7.17
C ASN A 316 20.27 -0.95 5.85
N GLU A 317 19.70 -1.70 4.92
CA GLU A 317 19.16 -1.16 3.68
C GLU A 317 17.93 -0.29 3.98
N ILE A 318 17.00 -0.72 4.83
CA ILE A 318 15.82 0.09 5.18
C ILE A 318 16.18 1.30 6.06
N SER A 319 17.16 1.19 6.96
CA SER A 319 17.60 2.34 7.78
C SER A 319 18.53 3.30 7.04
N SER A 320 19.27 2.86 6.02
CA SER A 320 20.00 3.77 5.12
C SER A 320 19.12 4.35 4.00
N LEU A 321 17.95 3.74 3.74
CA LEU A 321 16.88 4.27 2.91
C LEU A 321 15.83 5.08 3.71
N ALA A 322 16.12 5.40 4.98
CA ALA A 322 15.48 6.52 5.66
C ALA A 322 15.98 7.81 4.98
N PHE A 323 15.50 8.03 3.75
CA PHE A 323 15.62 9.29 3.08
C PHE A 323 14.71 10.27 3.82
N ASP A 324 15.29 10.88 4.84
CA ASP A 324 14.88 12.20 5.28
C ASP A 324 15.10 13.22 4.14
N GLU A 325 15.71 12.83 3.01
CA GLU A 325 15.95 13.72 1.88
C GLU A 325 15.97 13.01 0.51
N ILE A 326 15.09 13.41 -0.42
CA ILE A 326 15.19 13.05 -1.85
C ILE A 326 15.97 14.15 -2.55
N ILE A 327 17.21 13.89 -2.97
CA ILE A 327 18.14 14.87 -3.55
C ILE A 327 18.35 14.60 -5.05
N ASP A 328 18.49 15.65 -5.86
CA ASP A 328 18.91 15.52 -7.27
C ASP A 328 20.44 15.30 -7.46
N VAL A 329 20.88 15.20 -8.71
CA VAL A 329 22.25 14.78 -9.06
C VAL A 329 23.31 15.84 -8.68
N ASP A 330 22.96 17.12 -8.75
CA ASP A 330 23.83 18.25 -8.40
C ASP A 330 23.60 18.77 -6.98
N SER A 331 22.71 18.14 -6.23
CA SER A 331 22.46 18.38 -4.80
C SER A 331 21.91 19.76 -4.47
N ASP A 332 21.21 20.38 -5.41
CA ASP A 332 20.62 21.70 -5.24
C ASP A 332 19.08 21.66 -5.09
N THR A 333 18.45 20.57 -5.53
CA THR A 333 17.01 20.31 -5.37
C THR A 333 16.81 19.14 -4.43
N LYS A 334 16.05 19.37 -3.36
CA LYS A 334 15.79 18.34 -2.36
C LYS A 334 14.37 18.35 -1.79
N ILE A 335 13.83 17.17 -1.48
CA ILE A 335 12.61 17.00 -0.67
C ILE A 335 13.03 16.47 0.69
N GLN A 336 12.96 17.30 1.73
CA GLN A 336 13.41 16.91 3.07
C GLN A 336 12.22 16.57 3.97
N VAL A 337 12.23 15.42 4.62
CA VAL A 337 11.27 14.95 5.62
C VAL A 337 12.03 14.84 6.95
N GLU A 338 11.67 15.66 7.93
CA GLU A 338 12.30 15.72 9.27
C GLU A 338 13.74 16.29 9.29
N GLU A 339 13.97 17.33 10.11
CA GLU A 339 15.32 17.88 10.36
C GLU A 339 15.81 17.55 11.78
N THR A 340 14.88 17.31 12.71
CA THR A 340 15.11 16.78 14.05
C THR A 340 13.98 15.82 14.43
N ALA A 341 14.21 14.92 15.39
CA ALA A 341 13.30 13.84 15.77
C ALA A 341 11.90 14.28 16.28
N ASP A 342 11.66 15.59 16.44
CA ASP A 342 10.40 16.17 16.92
C ASP A 342 9.70 17.07 15.87
N ASP A 343 10.31 17.27 14.69
CA ASP A 343 9.80 18.17 13.65
C ASP A 343 9.03 17.40 12.56
N ASP A 344 7.70 17.31 12.68
CA ASP A 344 6.80 16.78 11.63
C ASP A 344 6.71 17.77 10.44
N ILE A 345 7.83 18.04 9.75
CA ILE A 345 7.95 19.02 8.66
C ILE A 345 8.45 18.35 7.38
N ILE A 346 7.80 18.67 6.25
CA ILE A 346 8.28 18.32 4.90
C ILE A 346 8.63 19.60 4.14
N ARG A 347 9.87 19.72 3.65
CA ARG A 347 10.36 20.86 2.85
C ARG A 347 10.57 20.47 1.39
N LEU A 348 10.28 21.41 0.50
CA LEU A 348 10.58 21.33 -0.93
C LEU A 348 11.56 22.46 -1.27
N ASP A 349 12.84 22.10 -1.40
CA ASP A 349 13.91 23.03 -1.72
C ASP A 349 14.30 22.89 -3.19
N ILE A 350 14.44 24.03 -3.87
CA ILE A 350 14.89 24.08 -5.27
C ILE A 350 16.03 25.10 -5.34
N ALA A 351 17.17 24.70 -5.92
CA ALA A 351 18.39 25.49 -5.99
C ALA A 351 18.83 26.08 -4.62
N GLY A 352 18.70 25.29 -3.55
CA GLY A 352 19.08 25.67 -2.18
C GLY A 352 18.20 26.71 -1.49
N THR A 353 16.98 26.97 -2.00
CA THR A 353 15.99 27.82 -1.33
C THR A 353 14.68 27.07 -1.08
N GLU A 354 14.18 27.13 0.17
CA GLU A 354 12.89 26.55 0.56
C GLU A 354 11.76 27.26 -0.18
N LYS A 355 11.00 26.51 -1.00
CA LYS A 355 9.86 27.04 -1.76
C LYS A 355 8.53 26.74 -1.08
N TRP A 356 8.42 25.56 -0.47
CA TRP A 356 7.21 25.11 0.20
C TRP A 356 7.55 24.25 1.41
N VAL A 357 6.79 24.42 2.49
CA VAL A 357 6.97 23.68 3.74
C VAL A 357 5.60 23.19 4.22
N PHE A 358 5.49 21.91 4.57
CA PHE A 358 4.36 21.38 5.32
C PHE A 358 4.61 21.56 6.80
N THR A 359 3.85 22.44 7.48
CA THR A 359 3.88 22.60 8.93
C THR A 359 2.48 22.40 9.49
N GLN A 360 2.33 21.77 10.66
CA GLN A 360 1.07 21.74 11.43
C GLN A 360 -0.18 21.41 10.57
N SER A 361 -0.10 20.42 9.68
CA SER A 361 -1.14 19.98 8.72
C SER A 361 -1.45 20.92 7.54
N ARG A 362 -0.59 21.88 7.19
CA ARG A 362 -0.82 22.86 6.10
C ARG A 362 0.41 22.97 5.20
N LEU A 363 0.18 23.16 3.91
CA LEU A 363 1.21 23.51 2.92
C LEU A 363 1.38 25.03 2.91
N GLU A 364 2.55 25.51 3.32
CA GLU A 364 2.86 26.94 3.40
C GLU A 364 3.94 27.30 2.37
N PRO A 365 3.73 28.33 1.54
CA PRO A 365 4.79 28.86 0.70
C PRO A 365 5.80 29.61 1.57
N THR A 366 7.08 29.43 1.29
CA THR A 366 8.18 30.10 2.03
C THR A 366 9.03 30.94 1.08
N ASN A 367 9.68 31.98 1.62
CA ASN A 367 10.60 32.85 0.87
C ASN A 367 10.01 33.51 -0.39
N ASN A 368 8.71 33.82 -0.38
CA ASN A 368 8.01 34.48 -1.48
C ASN A 368 6.98 35.54 -1.03
N GLY A 369 7.17 36.10 0.16
CA GLY A 369 6.32 37.19 0.61
C GLY A 369 4.89 36.82 1.01
N GLY A 370 4.61 35.53 1.23
CA GLY A 370 3.25 35.03 1.44
C GLY A 370 2.46 34.84 0.15
N SER A 371 3.12 34.90 -1.01
CA SER A 371 2.51 34.68 -2.31
C SER A 371 2.40 33.18 -2.67
N VAL A 372 1.65 32.83 -3.70
CA VAL A 372 1.54 31.47 -4.26
C VAL A 372 1.83 31.55 -5.76
N PHE A 373 2.98 31.01 -6.19
CA PHE A 373 3.39 30.99 -7.60
C PHE A 373 3.43 29.56 -8.12
N ILE A 374 2.55 29.23 -9.06
CA ILE A 374 2.42 27.89 -9.64
C ILE A 374 2.44 28.00 -11.17
N GLY A 375 3.46 27.46 -11.82
CA GLY A 375 3.64 27.49 -13.27
C GLY A 375 4.95 28.15 -13.68
N GLU A 376 5.50 27.74 -14.81
CA GLU A 376 6.80 28.24 -15.29
C GLU A 376 6.76 29.78 -15.46
N ASN A 377 7.72 30.45 -14.82
CA ASN A 377 7.87 31.92 -14.77
C ASN A 377 6.68 32.69 -14.16
N ALA A 378 5.82 32.05 -13.38
CA ALA A 378 4.82 32.76 -12.57
C ALA A 378 5.53 33.59 -11.48
N GLY A 379 5.20 34.88 -11.38
CA GLY A 379 5.82 35.79 -10.40
C GLY A 379 7.34 35.95 -10.50
N LEU A 380 7.94 35.67 -11.66
CA LEU A 380 9.41 35.60 -11.82
C LEU A 380 10.19 36.83 -11.32
N ASN A 381 9.62 38.04 -11.49
CA ASN A 381 10.27 39.29 -11.11
C ASN A 381 9.82 39.85 -9.75
N ASP A 382 8.98 39.12 -9.00
CA ASP A 382 8.46 39.57 -7.71
C ASP A 382 9.62 39.80 -6.74
N ASP A 383 9.56 40.89 -5.98
CA ASP A 383 10.63 41.28 -5.05
C ASP A 383 10.70 40.43 -3.77
N LEU A 384 9.79 39.43 -3.64
CA LEU A 384 9.65 38.51 -2.52
C LEU A 384 9.35 39.21 -1.18
N SER A 385 8.98 40.50 -1.22
CA SER A 385 8.45 41.22 -0.05
C SER A 385 7.02 40.79 0.26
N ALA A 386 6.42 41.23 1.36
CA ALA A 386 5.14 40.72 1.88
C ALA A 386 3.91 41.08 1.00
N ASN A 387 3.85 40.55 -0.22
CA ASN A 387 2.94 40.93 -1.30
C ASN A 387 1.64 40.11 -1.34
N HIS A 388 1.60 38.89 -0.81
CA HIS A 388 0.39 38.04 -0.76
C HIS A 388 -0.33 37.82 -2.12
N ASN A 389 0.43 37.69 -3.21
CA ASN A 389 -0.12 37.45 -4.55
C ASN A 389 -0.44 35.96 -4.80
N ILE A 390 -1.42 35.62 -5.64
CA ILE A 390 -1.69 34.25 -6.10
C ILE A 390 -1.57 34.22 -7.62
N PHE A 391 -0.46 33.69 -8.16
CA PHE A 391 -0.23 33.54 -9.60
C PHE A 391 -0.16 32.06 -10.00
N ILE A 392 -1.14 31.60 -10.79
CA ILE A 392 -1.26 30.21 -11.22
C ILE A 392 -1.36 30.16 -12.75
N GLY A 393 -0.30 29.73 -13.44
CA GLY A 393 -0.23 29.56 -14.89
C GLY A 393 1.10 30.04 -15.49
N TYR A 394 1.44 29.54 -16.68
CA TYR A 394 2.63 29.96 -17.43
C TYR A 394 2.66 31.49 -17.62
N LEU A 395 3.75 32.15 -17.18
CA LEU A 395 3.98 33.61 -17.21
C LEU A 395 2.91 34.47 -16.48
N SER A 396 2.14 33.88 -15.57
CA SER A 396 1.16 34.62 -14.77
C SER A 396 1.85 35.61 -13.84
N GLY A 397 1.50 36.90 -13.91
CA GLY A 397 2.12 37.95 -13.08
C GLY A 397 3.64 38.11 -13.26
N LYS A 398 4.22 37.64 -14.37
CA LYS A 398 5.68 37.56 -14.58
C LYS A 398 6.42 38.86 -14.25
N SER A 399 5.91 40.00 -14.72
CA SER A 399 6.58 41.29 -14.57
C SER A 399 6.36 41.95 -13.20
N ASN A 400 5.57 41.35 -12.30
CA ASN A 400 5.23 41.98 -11.03
C ASN A 400 6.50 42.18 -10.22
N THR A 401 6.72 43.40 -9.72
CA THR A 401 7.87 43.78 -8.91
C THR A 401 7.47 44.06 -7.48
N THR A 402 6.53 44.97 -7.25
CA THR A 402 6.08 45.37 -5.89
C THR A 402 4.56 45.35 -5.71
N GLY A 403 3.82 44.88 -6.72
CA GLY A 403 2.37 44.80 -6.65
C GLY A 403 1.91 43.73 -5.67
N TYR A 404 0.83 43.96 -4.94
CA TYR A 404 0.39 43.10 -3.83
C TYR A 404 -1.11 42.77 -3.88
N ASP A 405 -1.54 41.73 -3.17
CA ASP A 405 -2.92 41.25 -3.06
C ASP A 405 -3.60 40.97 -4.43
N ASN A 406 -2.84 40.52 -5.43
CA ASN A 406 -3.37 40.16 -6.74
C ASN A 406 -3.64 38.64 -6.86
N THR A 407 -4.73 38.23 -7.49
CA THR A 407 -5.04 36.84 -7.84
C THR A 407 -5.10 36.67 -9.36
N PHE A 408 -4.06 36.10 -9.96
CA PHE A 408 -3.99 35.79 -11.40
C PHE A 408 -3.98 34.27 -11.64
N ILE A 409 -4.98 33.76 -12.36
CA ILE A 409 -5.12 32.33 -12.66
C ILE A 409 -5.34 32.17 -14.16
N GLY A 410 -4.35 31.62 -14.87
CA GLY A 410 -4.40 31.36 -16.31
C GLY A 410 -3.07 31.69 -16.99
N GLN A 411 -2.82 31.03 -18.14
CA GLN A 411 -1.63 31.33 -18.95
C GLN A 411 -1.63 32.81 -19.37
N ASN A 412 -0.53 33.51 -19.12
CA ASN A 412 -0.33 34.93 -19.39
C ASN A 412 -1.32 35.89 -18.67
N SER A 413 -1.94 35.47 -17.57
CA SER A 413 -2.80 36.36 -16.79
C SER A 413 -1.96 37.42 -16.07
N GLY A 414 -2.29 38.71 -16.24
CA GLY A 414 -1.57 39.82 -15.61
C GLY A 414 -0.07 39.91 -15.92
N THR A 415 0.40 39.37 -17.05
CA THR A 415 1.85 39.23 -17.33
C THR A 415 2.64 40.53 -17.25
N GLN A 416 2.07 41.66 -17.67
CA GLN A 416 2.73 42.97 -17.66
C GLN A 416 2.53 43.76 -16.36
N ASN A 417 1.90 43.17 -15.33
CA ASN A 417 1.65 43.87 -14.06
C ASN A 417 2.99 44.17 -13.40
N LEU A 418 3.27 45.43 -13.09
CA LEU A 418 4.49 45.88 -12.41
C LEU A 418 4.18 46.08 -10.92
N ASP A 419 3.33 47.07 -10.62
CA ASP A 419 3.04 47.50 -9.24
C ASP A 419 1.53 47.58 -8.94
N GLY A 420 0.67 47.10 -9.84
CA GLY A 420 -0.77 47.05 -9.60
C GLY A 420 -1.15 46.10 -8.45
N TYR A 421 -2.25 46.39 -7.75
CA TYR A 421 -2.64 45.69 -6.52
C TYR A 421 -4.15 45.41 -6.46
N ASN A 422 -4.58 44.46 -5.61
CA ASN A 422 -5.99 44.11 -5.42
C ASN A 422 -6.74 43.70 -6.71
N ASN A 423 -6.04 43.11 -7.70
CA ASN A 423 -6.68 42.66 -8.95
C ASN A 423 -7.01 41.16 -8.90
N THR A 424 -8.13 40.74 -9.49
CA THR A 424 -8.50 39.33 -9.69
C THR A 424 -8.65 39.03 -11.18
N PHE A 425 -7.68 38.34 -11.78
CA PHE A 425 -7.66 37.98 -13.21
C PHE A 425 -7.68 36.46 -13.40
N ILE A 426 -8.81 35.91 -13.85
CA ILE A 426 -9.01 34.48 -14.04
C ILE A 426 -9.33 34.19 -15.50
N GLY A 427 -8.39 33.61 -16.24
CA GLY A 427 -8.51 33.28 -17.65
C GLY A 427 -7.16 33.37 -18.39
N ARG A 428 -7.06 32.72 -19.54
CA ARG A 428 -5.88 32.86 -20.40
C ARG A 428 -5.80 34.32 -20.90
N SER A 429 -4.67 34.98 -20.65
CA SER A 429 -4.42 36.38 -21.04
C SER A 429 -5.40 37.41 -20.47
N SER A 430 -6.09 37.13 -19.36
CA SER A 430 -6.88 38.15 -18.65
C SER A 430 -5.96 39.22 -18.07
N GLY A 431 -6.28 40.51 -18.30
CA GLY A 431 -5.47 41.62 -17.82
C GLY A 431 -4.02 41.63 -18.32
N TYR A 432 -3.74 41.02 -19.49
CA TYR A 432 -2.38 40.81 -19.99
C TYR A 432 -1.49 42.07 -19.96
N SER A 433 -2.03 43.21 -20.40
CA SER A 433 -1.32 44.48 -20.49
C SER A 433 -1.40 45.35 -19.23
N ASN A 434 -2.04 44.89 -18.16
CA ASN A 434 -2.18 45.68 -16.93
C ASN A 434 -0.81 45.91 -16.33
N SER A 435 -0.38 47.16 -16.18
CA SER A 435 0.87 47.59 -15.55
C SER A 435 0.60 47.93 -14.08
N ASP A 436 -0.20 48.97 -13.86
CA ASP A 436 -0.39 49.60 -12.54
C ASP A 436 -1.87 49.69 -12.13
N GLY A 437 -2.77 49.15 -12.95
CA GLY A 437 -4.20 49.11 -12.63
C GLY A 437 -4.45 48.29 -11.36
N HIS A 438 -5.46 48.67 -10.59
CA HIS A 438 -5.77 48.10 -9.28
C HIS A 438 -7.28 47.89 -9.10
N SER A 439 -7.65 47.02 -8.16
CA SER A 439 -9.08 46.78 -7.83
C SER A 439 -9.93 46.35 -9.03
N ASN A 440 -9.34 45.64 -10.01
CA ASN A 440 -10.05 45.13 -11.17
C ASN A 440 -10.42 43.64 -11.01
N ILE A 441 -11.57 43.23 -11.52
CA ILE A 441 -12.01 41.83 -11.60
C ILE A 441 -12.20 41.46 -13.07
N PHE A 442 -11.31 40.64 -13.62
CA PHE A 442 -11.38 40.14 -14.99
C PHE A 442 -11.53 38.62 -14.99
N LEU A 443 -12.67 38.11 -15.43
CA LEU A 443 -12.99 36.68 -15.45
C LEU A 443 -13.31 36.24 -16.89
N GLY A 444 -12.37 35.59 -17.56
CA GLY A 444 -12.53 35.07 -18.92
C GLY A 444 -11.23 35.12 -19.73
N GLU A 445 -11.14 34.29 -20.77
CA GLU A 445 -10.00 34.34 -21.69
C GLU A 445 -9.97 35.69 -22.43
N GLY A 446 -8.88 36.44 -22.25
CA GLY A 446 -8.66 37.77 -22.84
C GLY A 446 -9.51 38.89 -22.24
N SER A 447 -10.20 38.69 -21.11
CA SER A 447 -10.96 39.78 -20.47
C SER A 447 -10.00 40.88 -20.00
N GLY A 448 -10.28 42.14 -20.34
CA GLY A 448 -9.43 43.28 -19.99
C GLY A 448 -8.01 43.22 -20.59
N TYR A 449 -7.80 42.48 -21.69
CA TYR A 449 -6.47 42.22 -22.26
C TYR A 449 -5.62 43.49 -22.44
N SER A 450 -6.19 44.55 -23.01
CA SER A 450 -5.49 45.81 -23.30
C SER A 450 -5.59 46.86 -22.18
N ASN A 451 -6.19 46.53 -21.03
CA ASN A 451 -6.26 47.46 -19.91
C ASN A 451 -4.86 47.64 -19.30
N VAL A 452 -4.31 48.86 -19.32
CA VAL A 452 -2.93 49.14 -18.88
C VAL A 452 -2.88 49.69 -17.46
N SER A 453 -3.72 50.66 -17.14
CA SER A 453 -3.72 51.35 -15.84
C SER A 453 -5.13 51.62 -15.31
N GLY A 454 -6.14 50.98 -15.90
CA GLY A 454 -7.52 51.14 -15.47
C GLY A 454 -7.73 50.56 -14.08
N TYR A 455 -8.67 51.10 -13.31
CA TYR A 455 -9.00 50.60 -11.98
C TYR A 455 -10.51 50.45 -11.76
N GLY A 456 -10.91 49.66 -10.78
CA GLY A 456 -12.32 49.50 -10.39
C GLY A 456 -13.19 48.80 -11.45
N ASN A 457 -12.59 48.15 -12.45
CA ASN A 457 -13.34 47.53 -13.54
C ASN A 457 -13.78 46.10 -13.20
N VAL A 458 -14.95 45.70 -13.69
CA VAL A 458 -15.47 44.34 -13.59
C VAL A 458 -15.82 43.81 -14.99
N PHE A 459 -14.99 42.92 -15.54
CA PHE A 459 -15.19 42.31 -16.85
C PHE A 459 -15.37 40.80 -16.72
N ILE A 460 -16.55 40.29 -17.11
CA ILE A 460 -16.91 38.88 -16.97
C ILE A 460 -17.28 38.31 -18.35
N GLY A 461 -16.62 37.23 -18.72
CA GLY A 461 -16.77 36.44 -19.94
C GLY A 461 -15.63 36.61 -20.95
N ARG A 462 -15.60 35.73 -21.96
CA ARG A 462 -14.48 35.63 -22.93
C ARG A 462 -14.32 36.94 -23.70
N SER A 463 -13.15 37.57 -23.57
CA SER A 463 -12.77 38.83 -24.21
C SER A 463 -13.64 40.04 -23.81
N SER A 464 -14.35 39.95 -22.69
CA SER A 464 -15.10 41.07 -22.12
C SER A 464 -14.15 42.24 -21.80
N GLY A 465 -14.50 43.44 -22.24
CA GLY A 465 -13.65 44.63 -22.04
C GLY A 465 -12.26 44.53 -22.68
N TYR A 466 -12.06 43.70 -23.73
CA TYR A 466 -10.74 43.44 -24.33
C TYR A 466 -9.95 44.71 -24.66
N PHE A 467 -10.64 45.71 -25.24
CA PHE A 467 -10.06 47.00 -25.64
C PHE A 467 -10.33 48.14 -24.63
N GLU A 468 -10.97 47.84 -23.49
CA GLU A 468 -11.35 48.85 -22.51
C GLU A 468 -10.16 49.23 -21.63
N THR A 469 -9.85 50.53 -21.58
CA THR A 469 -8.72 51.09 -20.83
C THR A 469 -9.15 52.10 -19.76
N GLY A 470 -10.45 52.35 -19.62
CA GLY A 470 -11.02 53.26 -18.62
C GLY A 470 -11.06 52.67 -17.21
N ASN A 471 -11.71 53.42 -16.31
CA ASN A 471 -11.92 53.05 -14.91
C ASN A 471 -13.41 52.80 -14.64
N ASP A 472 -13.68 52.04 -13.60
CA ASP A 472 -15.01 51.87 -12.99
C ASP A 472 -16.05 51.36 -14.00
N LYS A 473 -15.64 50.51 -14.95
CA LYS A 473 -16.51 49.94 -15.98
C LYS A 473 -17.01 48.55 -15.61
N LEU A 474 -18.25 48.25 -15.98
CA LEU A 474 -18.83 46.91 -15.91
C LEU A 474 -19.06 46.38 -17.34
N TYR A 475 -18.55 45.19 -17.65
CA TYR A 475 -18.89 44.46 -18.88
C TYR A 475 -19.18 43.01 -18.52
N ILE A 476 -20.36 42.51 -18.91
CA ILE A 476 -20.69 41.08 -18.82
C ILE A 476 -21.09 40.60 -20.23
N GLU A 477 -20.19 39.86 -20.87
CA GLU A 477 -20.36 39.35 -22.23
C GLU A 477 -19.33 38.26 -22.58
N ASN A 478 -19.57 37.45 -23.61
CA ASN A 478 -18.64 36.43 -24.11
C ASN A 478 -17.98 36.79 -25.47
N SER A 479 -17.81 38.08 -25.74
CA SER A 479 -17.13 38.61 -26.93
C SER A 479 -16.36 39.90 -26.63
N ASN A 480 -15.62 40.42 -27.62
CA ASN A 480 -14.95 41.74 -27.56
C ASN A 480 -15.80 42.86 -28.20
N SER A 481 -17.13 42.72 -28.18
CA SER A 481 -18.06 43.69 -28.75
C SER A 481 -18.02 45.03 -28.01
N ALA A 482 -18.29 46.11 -28.74
CA ALA A 482 -18.49 47.44 -28.16
C ALA A 482 -19.89 47.60 -27.51
N THR A 483 -20.79 46.62 -27.69
CA THR A 483 -22.14 46.61 -27.13
C THR A 483 -22.36 45.33 -26.32
N PRO A 484 -21.86 45.25 -25.06
CA PRO A 484 -21.99 44.05 -24.26
C PRO A 484 -23.41 43.84 -23.75
N LEU A 485 -23.76 42.59 -23.42
CA LEU A 485 -25.11 42.26 -22.97
C LEU A 485 -25.51 43.12 -21.77
N ILE A 486 -24.59 43.25 -20.81
CA ILE A 486 -24.69 44.20 -19.70
C ILE A 486 -23.43 45.06 -19.71
N TYR A 487 -23.61 46.37 -19.75
CA TYR A 487 -22.57 47.39 -19.63
C TYR A 487 -22.89 48.28 -18.44
N GLY A 488 -21.87 48.87 -17.81
CA GLY A 488 -22.10 49.91 -16.84
C GLY A 488 -20.87 50.77 -16.60
N ASP A 489 -21.11 51.83 -15.86
CA ASP A 489 -20.10 52.75 -15.35
C ASP A 489 -20.45 53.04 -13.89
N PHE A 490 -19.69 52.43 -12.98
CA PHE A 490 -19.86 52.55 -11.53
C PHE A 490 -19.63 53.97 -11.03
N ASN A 491 -18.81 54.80 -11.71
CA ASN A 491 -18.65 56.20 -11.31
C ASN A 491 -19.90 57.04 -11.55
N SER A 492 -20.75 56.63 -12.50
CA SER A 492 -22.00 57.32 -12.84
C SER A 492 -23.25 56.57 -12.40
N ASP A 493 -23.09 55.53 -11.57
CA ASP A 493 -24.16 54.61 -11.15
C ASP A 493 -25.00 54.10 -12.34
N LEU A 494 -24.35 53.91 -13.48
CA LEU A 494 -25.01 53.59 -14.74
C LEU A 494 -24.96 52.10 -15.00
N LEU A 495 -26.13 51.48 -15.13
CA LEU A 495 -26.29 50.11 -15.65
C LEU A 495 -27.10 50.16 -16.94
N LYS A 496 -26.57 49.56 -18.01
CA LYS A 496 -27.21 49.41 -19.32
C LYS A 496 -27.29 47.93 -19.68
N VAL A 497 -28.45 47.53 -20.19
CA VAL A 497 -28.67 46.20 -20.77
C VAL A 497 -28.91 46.39 -22.26
N ASN A 498 -28.01 45.90 -23.12
CA ASN A 498 -28.18 46.00 -24.58
C ASN A 498 -29.10 44.90 -25.14
N GLY A 499 -29.66 44.05 -24.27
CA GLY A 499 -30.72 43.09 -24.55
C GLY A 499 -32.07 43.46 -23.90
N THR A 500 -32.97 42.49 -23.80
CA THR A 500 -34.26 42.65 -23.10
C THR A 500 -34.09 42.43 -21.60
N LEU A 501 -34.59 43.35 -20.76
CA LEU A 501 -34.63 43.24 -19.29
C LEU A 501 -36.06 42.89 -18.83
N GLU A 502 -36.26 41.69 -18.27
CA GLU A 502 -37.56 41.20 -17.79
C GLU A 502 -37.66 41.26 -16.25
N PHE A 503 -38.81 41.67 -15.70
CA PHE A 503 -39.07 41.76 -14.25
C PHE A 503 -40.18 40.78 -13.81
N THR A 504 -40.04 40.12 -12.66
CA THR A 504 -41.07 39.19 -12.10
C THR A 504 -42.07 39.95 -11.22
N ALA A 505 -43.32 39.47 -11.16
CA ALA A 505 -44.40 40.09 -10.36
C ALA A 505 -44.01 40.25 -8.87
N GLY A 506 -44.17 41.47 -8.35
CA GLY A 506 -43.84 41.83 -6.95
C GLY A 506 -42.45 42.44 -6.73
N THR A 507 -41.69 42.71 -7.79
CA THR A 507 -40.40 43.41 -7.69
C THR A 507 -40.64 44.92 -7.51
N SER A 508 -40.27 45.48 -6.36
CA SER A 508 -40.26 46.94 -6.15
C SER A 508 -39.16 47.58 -7.00
N ILE A 509 -39.53 48.45 -7.94
CA ILE A 509 -38.59 49.27 -8.73
C ILE A 509 -38.69 50.68 -8.16
N ASN A 510 -37.59 51.22 -7.63
CA ASN A 510 -37.58 52.56 -7.02
C ASN A 510 -37.62 53.72 -8.04
N GLU A 511 -37.77 53.47 -9.37
CA GLU A 511 -38.60 54.27 -10.33
C GLU A 511 -38.34 54.18 -11.86
N PHE A 512 -39.43 54.21 -12.65
CA PHE A 512 -39.64 55.01 -13.89
C PHE A 512 -41.17 55.20 -14.11
N SER A 513 -41.70 56.43 -14.28
CA SER A 513 -43.16 56.62 -14.53
C SER A 513 -43.55 56.29 -15.96
N THR A 514 -44.68 55.61 -16.11
CA THR A 514 -45.33 55.37 -17.41
C THR A 514 -46.66 56.12 -17.54
N ASP A 515 -46.98 56.99 -16.58
CA ASP A 515 -48.27 57.67 -16.58
C ASP A 515 -48.39 58.65 -17.77
N VAL A 516 -49.56 58.64 -18.40
CA VAL A 516 -49.91 59.50 -19.55
C VAL A 516 -50.66 60.75 -19.07
N THR A 517 -51.06 60.78 -17.79
CA THR A 517 -51.80 61.89 -17.18
C THR A 517 -51.23 62.24 -15.81
N LEU A 518 -51.42 63.50 -15.36
CA LEU A 518 -50.91 63.99 -14.06
C LEU A 518 -51.86 63.72 -12.88
N SER A 519 -52.71 62.69 -12.94
CA SER A 519 -53.68 62.39 -11.89
C SER A 519 -53.46 61.01 -11.29
N GLY A 520 -52.53 60.94 -10.34
CA GLY A 520 -52.17 59.75 -9.55
C GLY A 520 -51.07 60.09 -8.54
N ASP A 521 -50.91 59.25 -7.52
CA ASP A 521 -49.91 59.32 -6.43
C ASP A 521 -48.52 58.84 -6.87
N SER A 522 -48.09 59.20 -8.08
CA SER A 522 -46.75 58.91 -8.57
C SER A 522 -45.78 60.04 -8.15
N ASP A 523 -45.77 60.38 -6.87
CA ASP A 523 -44.82 61.33 -6.28
C ASP A 523 -43.37 60.80 -6.30
N ASP A 524 -43.24 59.50 -6.47
CA ASP A 524 -42.01 58.81 -6.80
C ASP A 524 -42.11 58.23 -8.23
N ALA A 525 -42.20 59.03 -9.31
CA ALA A 525 -42.00 58.56 -10.70
C ALA A 525 -41.66 59.66 -11.73
N VAL A 526 -40.61 59.51 -12.56
CA VAL A 526 -40.28 60.44 -13.70
C VAL A 526 -41.31 60.37 -14.87
N THR A 527 -42.09 61.44 -15.14
CA THR A 527 -43.15 61.49 -16.21
C THR A 527 -42.66 61.74 -17.66
N THR A 528 -43.40 61.27 -18.68
CA THR A 528 -43.02 61.38 -20.11
C THR A 528 -43.55 62.65 -20.84
N GLU A 529 -42.85 63.13 -21.89
CA GLU A 529 -43.17 64.36 -22.68
C GLU A 529 -44.59 64.34 -23.31
N LYS A 530 -45.18 63.14 -23.48
CA LYS A 530 -46.52 62.94 -24.04
C LYS A 530 -47.65 63.35 -23.08
N ALA A 531 -47.40 63.28 -21.77
CA ALA A 531 -48.38 63.62 -20.74
C ALA A 531 -48.62 65.14 -20.62
N VAL A 532 -47.60 65.96 -20.89
CA VAL A 532 -47.66 67.43 -20.76
C VAL A 532 -48.50 68.07 -21.88
N LYS A 533 -48.44 67.52 -23.11
CA LYS A 533 -49.14 68.08 -24.26
C LYS A 533 -50.66 67.93 -24.19
N ALA A 534 -51.16 66.81 -23.65
CA ALA A 534 -52.59 66.52 -23.55
C ALA A 534 -53.35 67.41 -22.55
N TYR A 535 -52.65 67.97 -21.55
CA TYR A 535 -53.24 68.86 -20.54
C TYR A 535 -53.54 70.26 -21.10
N ILE A 536 -52.63 70.79 -21.92
CA ILE A 536 -52.75 72.16 -22.46
C ILE A 536 -53.87 72.27 -23.51
N GLU A 537 -54.09 71.23 -24.31
CA GLU A 537 -55.07 71.26 -25.42
C GLU A 537 -56.54 71.22 -24.95
N ASN A 538 -56.83 70.80 -23.71
CA ASN A 538 -58.21 70.64 -23.20
C ASN A 538 -58.76 71.85 -22.41
N SER A 539 -57.96 72.88 -22.14
CA SER A 539 -58.35 73.93 -21.17
C SER A 539 -58.83 75.27 -21.79
N ILE A 540 -58.97 75.40 -23.12
CA ILE A 540 -59.25 76.70 -23.77
C ILE A 540 -60.17 76.58 -25.03
N ALA A 541 -61.38 76.04 -24.93
CA ALA A 541 -62.33 76.06 -26.05
C ALA A 541 -63.77 76.44 -25.63
N ASN A 542 -64.26 77.57 -26.18
CA ASN A 542 -65.64 78.13 -26.25
C ASN A 542 -66.46 78.32 -24.96
N ILE A 543 -66.89 79.57 -24.70
CA ILE A 543 -67.78 79.93 -23.58
C ILE A 543 -69.03 80.63 -24.14
N ASP A 544 -70.12 79.88 -24.31
CA ASP A 544 -71.41 80.38 -24.83
C ASP A 544 -72.36 80.88 -23.72
N GLU A 545 -71.96 80.73 -22.44
CA GLU A 545 -72.76 81.06 -21.26
C GLU A 545 -71.91 81.58 -20.09
N LEU A 546 -72.40 82.61 -19.41
CA LEU A 546 -71.92 83.03 -18.09
C LEU A 546 -73.06 82.84 -17.08
N ALA A 547 -72.95 81.83 -16.22
CA ALA A 547 -73.98 81.45 -15.25
C ALA A 547 -73.44 81.41 -13.82
N ASP A 548 -74.34 81.55 -12.85
CA ASP A 548 -74.09 81.26 -11.45
C ASP A 548 -74.16 79.75 -11.15
N SER A 549 -73.89 79.36 -9.91
CA SER A 549 -73.69 77.94 -9.55
C SER A 549 -74.95 77.07 -9.66
N ASP A 550 -76.15 77.66 -9.66
CA ASP A 550 -77.43 76.97 -9.85
C ASP A 550 -78.07 77.22 -11.22
N ASN A 551 -77.40 78.00 -12.08
CA ASN A 551 -77.70 78.16 -13.50
C ASN A 551 -79.06 78.84 -13.78
N ASP A 552 -79.63 79.56 -12.80
CA ASP A 552 -80.93 80.24 -12.91
C ASP A 552 -80.82 81.73 -13.29
N THR A 553 -79.61 82.29 -13.13
CA THR A 553 -79.24 83.63 -13.52
C THR A 553 -78.06 83.55 -14.48
N LYS A 554 -78.35 83.67 -15.77
CA LYS A 554 -77.36 83.52 -16.84
C LYS A 554 -77.42 84.66 -17.85
N ILE A 555 -76.23 84.99 -18.37
CA ILE A 555 -76.08 85.76 -19.61
C ILE A 555 -75.68 84.75 -20.68
N GLN A 556 -76.54 84.60 -21.67
CA GLN A 556 -76.35 83.63 -22.73
C GLN A 556 -76.38 84.32 -24.10
N VAL A 557 -75.43 83.93 -24.95
CA VAL A 557 -75.28 84.47 -26.30
C VAL A 557 -75.82 83.52 -27.37
N GLU A 558 -75.87 82.21 -27.10
CA GLU A 558 -76.43 81.21 -28.03
C GLU A 558 -77.02 80.01 -27.24
N GLU A 559 -78.26 79.60 -27.52
CA GLU A 559 -78.79 78.28 -27.12
C GLU A 559 -78.74 77.26 -28.28
N SER A 560 -78.66 77.74 -29.53
CA SER A 560 -78.33 76.96 -30.73
C SER A 560 -77.43 77.77 -31.67
N ALA A 561 -76.63 77.07 -32.49
CA ALA A 561 -75.57 77.63 -33.34
C ALA A 561 -76.03 78.61 -34.45
N ASP A 562 -77.32 78.91 -34.54
CA ASP A 562 -77.94 79.79 -35.52
C ASP A 562 -78.78 80.92 -34.90
N GLU A 563 -78.81 81.00 -33.57
CA GLU A 563 -79.65 81.94 -32.85
C GLU A 563 -78.83 83.15 -32.39
N ASP A 564 -78.82 84.22 -33.20
CA ASP A 564 -78.17 85.51 -32.89
C ASP A 564 -78.95 86.31 -31.83
N ILE A 565 -79.07 85.78 -30.60
CA ILE A 565 -79.90 86.37 -29.53
C ILE A 565 -79.13 86.44 -28.21
N ILE A 566 -79.07 87.64 -27.63
CA ILE A 566 -78.57 87.82 -26.26
C ILE A 566 -79.75 87.80 -25.29
N ARG A 567 -79.67 86.93 -24.27
CA ARG A 567 -80.69 86.84 -23.21
C ARG A 567 -80.10 87.15 -21.84
N LEU A 568 -80.93 87.80 -21.03
CA LEU A 568 -80.69 88.07 -19.63
C LEU A 568 -81.78 87.36 -18.83
N ASP A 569 -81.41 86.22 -18.25
CA ASP A 569 -82.31 85.39 -17.46
C ASP A 569 -82.16 85.72 -15.98
N ILE A 570 -83.29 85.85 -15.29
CA ILE A 570 -83.33 86.04 -13.84
C ILE A 570 -84.40 85.10 -13.27
N ALA A 571 -84.00 84.27 -12.31
CA ALA A 571 -84.85 83.27 -11.66
C ALA A 571 -85.53 82.33 -12.68
N GLY A 572 -84.78 81.90 -13.70
CA GLY A 572 -85.24 80.96 -14.72
C GLY A 572 -86.27 81.52 -15.73
N THR A 573 -86.39 82.84 -15.86
CA THR A 573 -87.25 83.47 -16.88
C THR A 573 -86.52 84.56 -17.65
N GLU A 574 -86.68 84.57 -18.97
CA GLU A 574 -86.16 85.62 -19.87
C GLU A 574 -86.80 86.96 -19.52
N LYS A 575 -86.01 87.92 -19.04
CA LYS A 575 -86.50 89.27 -18.71
C LYS A 575 -86.23 90.28 -19.81
N TRP A 576 -85.12 90.09 -20.52
CA TRP A 576 -84.71 90.93 -21.63
C TRP A 576 -84.11 90.06 -22.72
N VAL A 577 -84.61 90.25 -23.94
CA VAL A 577 -84.15 89.54 -25.13
C VAL A 577 -83.73 90.60 -26.15
N ILE A 578 -82.52 90.49 -26.68
CA ILE A 578 -82.04 91.36 -27.76
C ILE A 578 -82.07 90.54 -29.05
N THR A 579 -83.09 90.79 -29.88
CA THR A 579 -83.17 90.26 -31.24
C THR A 579 -82.88 91.38 -32.24
N GLY A 580 -81.84 91.25 -33.06
CA GLY A 580 -81.46 92.30 -34.02
C GLY A 580 -80.74 93.50 -33.37
N SER A 581 -81.12 94.73 -33.73
CA SER A 581 -80.35 95.95 -33.36
C SER A 581 -80.94 96.80 -32.23
N ARG A 582 -82.08 96.40 -31.62
CA ARG A 582 -82.84 97.24 -30.67
C ARG A 582 -83.30 96.41 -29.46
N ILE A 583 -83.50 97.08 -28.32
CA ILE A 583 -84.11 96.48 -27.12
C ILE A 583 -85.62 96.63 -27.27
N GLU A 584 -86.34 95.51 -27.34
CA GLU A 584 -87.80 95.49 -27.47
C GLU A 584 -88.42 94.77 -26.25
N PRO A 585 -89.43 95.35 -25.58
CA PRO A 585 -90.13 94.64 -24.52
C PRO A 585 -90.93 93.48 -25.12
N SER A 586 -90.64 92.26 -24.68
CA SER A 586 -91.35 91.03 -25.09
C SER A 586 -92.49 90.69 -24.12
N ASN A 587 -93.55 90.05 -24.61
CA ASN A 587 -94.69 89.57 -23.82
C ASN A 587 -95.41 90.65 -22.98
N SER A 588 -95.36 91.93 -23.38
CA SER A 588 -95.96 93.05 -22.63
C SER A 588 -97.11 93.76 -23.36
N GLY A 589 -97.65 93.18 -24.44
CA GLY A 589 -98.71 93.85 -25.19
C GLY A 589 -98.27 95.12 -25.95
N GLY A 590 -96.96 95.29 -26.16
CA GLY A 590 -96.37 96.51 -26.71
C GLY A 590 -96.17 97.62 -25.66
N SER A 591 -96.41 97.34 -24.38
CA SER A 591 -96.21 98.27 -23.28
C SER A 591 -94.78 98.28 -22.75
N LEU A 592 -94.33 99.44 -22.28
CA LEU A 592 -93.03 99.63 -21.64
C LEU A 592 -93.22 99.82 -20.13
N PHE A 593 -92.74 98.86 -19.35
CA PHE A 593 -92.79 98.88 -17.88
C PHE A 593 -91.39 98.96 -17.31
N ILE A 594 -91.04 100.10 -16.70
CA ILE A 594 -89.72 100.33 -16.11
C ILE A 594 -89.91 100.82 -14.67
N GLY A 595 -89.50 100.00 -13.70
CA GLY A 595 -89.62 100.29 -12.27
C GLY A 595 -90.44 99.23 -11.53
N GLU A 596 -90.14 99.04 -10.24
CA GLU A 596 -90.83 98.08 -9.38
C GLU A 596 -92.36 98.35 -9.35
N GLY A 597 -93.17 97.33 -9.69
CA GLY A 597 -94.63 97.43 -9.71
C GLY A 597 -95.24 98.20 -10.89
N ALA A 598 -94.44 98.71 -11.84
CA ALA A 598 -94.99 99.37 -13.04
C ALA A 598 -95.78 98.37 -13.89
N GLY A 599 -97.03 98.68 -14.24
CA GLY A 599 -97.89 97.81 -15.05
C GLY A 599 -98.21 96.43 -14.45
N ASN A 600 -98.07 96.26 -13.13
CA ASN A 600 -98.15 94.96 -12.47
C ASN A 600 -99.46 94.18 -12.69
N SER A 601 -100.57 94.88 -12.91
CA SER A 601 -101.89 94.26 -13.14
C SER A 601 -102.31 94.23 -14.62
N ASP A 602 -101.42 94.61 -15.54
CA ASP A 602 -101.67 94.66 -16.96
C ASP A 602 -101.99 93.26 -17.51
N ASP A 603 -102.99 93.16 -18.38
CA ASP A 603 -103.42 91.88 -18.95
C ASP A 603 -102.52 91.41 -20.12
N LEU A 604 -101.46 92.17 -20.45
CA LEU A 604 -100.48 91.91 -21.50
C LEU A 604 -101.11 91.85 -22.92
N SER A 605 -102.36 92.31 -23.07
CA SER A 605 -103.02 92.50 -24.37
C SER A 605 -102.44 93.71 -25.11
N SER A 606 -102.73 93.88 -26.41
CA SER A 606 -102.14 94.96 -27.23
C SER A 606 -102.58 96.37 -26.81
N ASN A 607 -101.99 96.92 -25.76
CA ASN A 607 -102.44 98.11 -25.04
C ASN A 607 -101.44 99.28 -25.06
N TYR A 608 -100.15 99.07 -25.38
CA TYR A 608 -99.17 100.13 -25.68
C TYR A 608 -99.07 101.26 -24.63
N ASN A 609 -99.09 100.89 -23.35
CA ASN A 609 -98.87 101.80 -22.23
C ASN A 609 -97.37 102.08 -22.02
N SER A 610 -97.04 103.24 -21.45
CA SER A 610 -95.66 103.61 -21.09
C SER A 610 -95.61 104.02 -19.62
N PHE A 611 -95.23 103.09 -18.76
CA PHE A 611 -95.20 103.27 -17.31
C PHE A 611 -93.77 103.19 -16.80
N ILE A 612 -93.28 104.33 -16.31
CA ILE A 612 -91.90 104.49 -15.88
C ILE A 612 -91.90 105.11 -14.47
N GLY A 613 -91.50 104.31 -13.47
CA GLY A 613 -91.50 104.67 -12.05
C GLY A 613 -92.20 103.63 -11.18
N ARG A 614 -91.92 103.66 -9.87
CA ARG A 614 -92.49 102.68 -8.92
C ARG A 614 -94.03 102.77 -8.88
N ASP A 615 -94.71 101.65 -9.07
CA ASP A 615 -96.17 101.55 -9.11
C ASP A 615 -96.86 102.44 -10.17
N ALA A 616 -96.15 102.86 -11.21
CA ALA A 616 -96.76 103.60 -12.31
C ALA A 616 -97.76 102.70 -13.07
N GLY A 617 -99.02 103.13 -13.18
CA GLY A 617 -100.07 102.33 -13.81
C GLY A 617 -100.34 100.97 -13.15
N PHE A 618 -99.94 100.79 -11.87
CA PHE A 618 -99.94 99.50 -11.16
C PHE A 618 -101.22 98.66 -11.33
N SER A 619 -102.39 99.30 -11.28
CA SER A 619 -103.69 98.63 -11.34
C SER A 619 -104.31 98.59 -12.74
N THR A 620 -103.59 99.05 -13.78
CA THR A 620 -104.15 99.12 -15.14
C THR A 620 -104.28 97.71 -15.68
N ILE A 621 -105.50 97.29 -16.00
CA ILE A 621 -105.78 95.94 -16.51
C ILE A 621 -105.97 95.98 -18.02
N THR A 622 -106.94 96.77 -18.52
CA THR A 622 -107.30 96.84 -19.95
C THR A 622 -107.17 98.25 -20.55
N GLY A 623 -106.63 99.21 -19.80
CA GLY A 623 -106.40 100.57 -20.28
C GLY A 623 -105.30 100.60 -21.35
N TYR A 624 -105.44 101.45 -22.37
CA TYR A 624 -104.49 101.52 -23.48
C TYR A 624 -103.99 102.94 -23.77
N TYR A 625 -102.82 103.06 -24.39
CA TYR A 625 -102.13 104.32 -24.72
C TYR A 625 -101.98 105.29 -23.55
N ASN A 626 -101.83 104.79 -22.32
CA ASN A 626 -101.58 105.63 -21.15
C ASN A 626 -100.08 105.87 -20.97
N THR A 627 -99.72 107.09 -20.56
CA THR A 627 -98.36 107.48 -20.20
C THR A 627 -98.30 107.87 -18.73
N ALA A 628 -97.54 107.15 -17.92
CA ALA A 628 -97.33 107.42 -16.50
C ALA A 628 -95.83 107.52 -16.19
N LEU A 629 -95.40 108.69 -15.72
CA LEU A 629 -94.00 108.94 -15.38
C LEU A 629 -93.90 109.42 -13.93
N SER A 630 -93.01 108.78 -13.16
CA SER A 630 -92.82 108.91 -11.72
C SER A 630 -93.76 108.05 -10.87
N GLY A 631 -93.43 107.91 -9.58
CA GLY A 631 -94.06 106.93 -8.70
C GLY A 631 -95.55 107.22 -8.43
N ASP A 632 -96.36 106.18 -8.32
CA ASP A 632 -97.82 106.26 -8.13
C ASP A 632 -98.60 107.06 -9.21
N ALA A 633 -97.99 107.40 -10.35
CA ALA A 633 -98.71 108.04 -11.45
C ALA A 633 -99.69 107.04 -12.08
N LEU A 634 -100.96 107.43 -12.28
CA LEU A 634 -102.03 106.54 -12.79
C LEU A 634 -102.20 105.21 -12.01
N LYS A 635 -101.75 105.14 -10.75
CA LYS A 635 -101.67 103.88 -9.99
C LYS A 635 -102.98 103.10 -9.95
N ASP A 636 -104.11 103.78 -9.74
CA ASP A 636 -105.41 103.15 -9.54
C ASP A 636 -106.25 103.12 -10.82
N ASN A 637 -105.66 103.45 -11.98
CA ASN A 637 -106.30 103.31 -13.28
C ASN A 637 -106.52 101.84 -13.58
N ILE A 638 -107.75 101.45 -13.94
CA ILE A 638 -108.10 100.07 -14.25
C ILE A 638 -108.39 99.94 -15.74
N THR A 639 -109.24 100.80 -16.29
CA THR A 639 -109.71 100.74 -17.70
C THR A 639 -109.57 102.06 -18.46
N GLY A 640 -109.09 103.14 -17.83
CA GLY A 640 -108.92 104.42 -18.50
C GLY A 640 -107.85 104.37 -19.58
N TYR A 641 -108.00 105.18 -20.63
CA TYR A 641 -107.15 105.18 -21.82
C TYR A 641 -106.73 106.59 -22.24
N GLU A 642 -105.62 106.69 -22.98
CA GLU A 642 -105.05 107.96 -23.48
C GLU A 642 -104.76 109.01 -22.38
N ASN A 643 -104.51 108.58 -21.15
CA ASN A 643 -104.18 109.49 -20.07
C ASN A 643 -102.67 109.77 -20.02
N THR A 644 -102.30 111.00 -19.69
CA THR A 644 -100.91 111.42 -19.47
C THR A 644 -100.73 111.94 -18.05
N ALA A 645 -100.02 111.18 -17.21
CA ALA A 645 -99.71 111.52 -15.83
C ALA A 645 -98.19 111.66 -15.65
N LEU A 646 -97.72 112.90 -15.54
CA LEU A 646 -96.30 113.22 -15.39
C LEU A 646 -96.05 113.87 -14.03
N GLY A 647 -95.58 113.09 -13.06
CA GLY A 647 -95.33 113.55 -11.68
C GLY A 647 -95.85 112.56 -10.63
N GLN A 648 -95.19 112.52 -9.46
CA GLN A 648 -95.53 111.57 -8.42
C GLN A 648 -96.98 111.77 -7.95
N GLY A 649 -97.79 110.70 -8.00
CA GLY A 649 -99.21 110.73 -7.65
C GLY A 649 -100.12 111.51 -8.62
N ALA A 650 -99.63 111.91 -9.79
CA ALA A 650 -100.47 112.54 -10.81
C ALA A 650 -101.55 111.54 -11.30
N LEU A 651 -102.81 111.99 -11.35
CA LEU A 651 -103.98 111.14 -11.69
C LEU A 651 -104.06 109.83 -10.90
N LYS A 652 -103.50 109.75 -9.69
CA LYS A 652 -103.37 108.48 -8.96
C LYS A 652 -104.70 107.75 -8.82
N SER A 653 -105.74 108.46 -8.37
CA SER A 653 -107.07 107.89 -8.12
C SER A 653 -107.96 107.84 -9.37
N ASN A 654 -107.41 108.04 -10.58
CA ASN A 654 -108.18 107.93 -11.82
C ASN A 654 -108.45 106.46 -12.11
N VAL A 655 -109.70 105.99 -12.08
CA VAL A 655 -110.03 104.57 -12.28
C VAL A 655 -110.39 104.23 -13.74
N ALA A 656 -111.09 105.13 -14.44
CA ALA A 656 -111.64 104.87 -15.76
C ALA A 656 -111.73 106.10 -16.68
N ASN A 657 -111.22 107.27 -16.28
CA ASN A 657 -111.28 108.46 -17.14
C ASN A 657 -110.40 108.26 -18.38
N TYR A 658 -110.71 109.01 -19.43
CA TYR A 658 -109.95 109.01 -20.67
C TYR A 658 -109.45 110.41 -21.03
N SER A 659 -108.37 110.45 -21.82
CA SER A 659 -107.78 111.68 -22.37
C SER A 659 -107.45 112.77 -21.34
N SER A 660 -107.16 112.39 -20.10
CA SER A 660 -106.81 113.33 -19.03
C SER A 660 -105.30 113.61 -19.01
N THR A 661 -104.91 114.86 -18.86
CA THR A 661 -103.49 115.27 -18.72
C THR A 661 -103.27 115.94 -17.37
N ALA A 662 -102.40 115.35 -16.55
CA ALA A 662 -101.97 115.93 -15.29
C ALA A 662 -100.44 115.94 -15.21
N VAL A 663 -99.89 117.14 -14.99
CA VAL A 663 -98.44 117.36 -14.92
C VAL A 663 -98.13 118.08 -13.61
N GLY A 664 -97.34 117.45 -12.74
CA GLY A 664 -96.96 117.97 -11.43
C GLY A 664 -97.17 116.98 -10.28
N TYR A 665 -96.55 117.25 -9.13
CA TYR A 665 -96.68 116.44 -7.92
C TYR A 665 -98.13 116.45 -7.40
N TYR A 666 -98.77 115.27 -7.36
CA TYR A 666 -100.17 115.08 -6.94
C TYR A 666 -101.17 115.90 -7.77
N ALA A 667 -100.81 116.25 -9.01
CA ALA A 667 -101.70 116.94 -9.93
C ALA A 667 -102.93 116.07 -10.25
N MET A 668 -104.13 116.62 -10.04
CA MET A 668 -105.39 115.88 -10.22
C MET A 668 -105.43 114.54 -9.47
N TYR A 669 -104.90 114.50 -8.24
CA TYR A 669 -104.80 113.26 -7.45
C TYR A 669 -106.13 112.52 -7.29
N TYR A 670 -107.23 113.24 -7.08
CA TYR A 670 -108.60 112.71 -6.96
C TYR A 670 -109.44 113.02 -8.21
N ALA A 671 -109.08 112.46 -9.36
CA ALA A 671 -109.75 112.76 -10.63
C ALA A 671 -111.09 112.02 -10.87
N ASN A 672 -111.52 111.14 -9.95
CA ASN A 672 -112.80 110.44 -10.10
C ASN A 672 -113.99 111.37 -9.80
N ASN A 673 -114.95 111.42 -10.71
CA ASN A 673 -116.18 112.20 -10.59
C ASN A 673 -117.21 111.41 -9.74
N THR A 674 -117.21 111.59 -8.41
CA THR A 674 -118.47 111.51 -7.66
C THR A 674 -119.02 112.93 -7.59
N SER A 675 -120.24 113.13 -8.09
CA SER A 675 -121.00 114.39 -8.03
C SER A 675 -120.74 115.24 -6.80
#